data_AF-A0A2H6A6Z4-F1
#
_entry.id   AF-A0A2H6A6Z4-F1
#
_cell.length_a   1.000
_cell.length_b   1.000
_cell.length_c   1.000
_cell.angle_alpha   90.00
_cell.angle_beta   90.00
_cell.angle_gamma   90.00
#
_symmetry.space_group_name_H-M   'P 1'
#
loop_
_entity.id
_entity.type
_entity.pdbx_description
1 polymer ?
#
loop_
_entity_poly.entity_id
_entity_poly.type
_entity_poly.pdbx_seq_one_letter_code
_entity_poly.pdbx_strand_id
1 'polypeptide(L)'
;MTVSRARARIRFDLGTEPALIERLLREPLPLGYQAGPAARSFFRDIYFDTPDGELRRRRITCRLRVQLDDRRLLGIKIQTPTGAELYEAAVSEIEPARILSGTSEPARRLQAIVDPGRLSPVMELVTERRLRYARRPWSPLPAFLLLYDSVKVQARSDSAEFHELTVEQRWCRRETLYRFGTALEAAHGLHRIAVSRLEWAERQLQEVESARLAREVQGEKAVTVIGLQGGRIALVRGEDGLRLPRGSGGGEEACREMMRRFFGSSEGQLLLLGVVPATATHPAVEVWLARRLRRNLGDGGSIQWFSPAEIISRVGSPVLRDPVTLAALTVAARSQLMPEWTTAISEEVVPSPDSDPDVVAASRRTLAELRVPILPDELLDASKPSPEQFLNPELSWIEFNSRVLALAEDPGVPLLERVRFLAIVSTNLDEFFSVKVGGLKRAVAAGVTKPGLDGLSPQEQLDIIAIRVRTMVDRQYRCFNQIVRRDLSRYGIRLRAWEDLDEKEQQYLREYFDEQVFPLLTPKALTGAPGHPFPHIEDLLLSLTVMLRDEGGGPVHFAHLGVADTLPRFVRLPESDDFVPIEQVIRAHVGIFYPGREVLEVHPFRVTRMGDLELDEQVAADFARAIEDELRRRPTAPVVRIEVERNMPKPIRELLVRELRFEDPEHGSLSESDVYEVDGLIDLGGLSEIADLPHPDLHYPPFEPRNPMPLERSVFDIVSERDVLVHHPYDSFETTFERFIQEAADDPDVVAIKLTLYRPGGPSVIGDALVQAAQAGKDVAVFVELKARFDEQRNILWARQLQRAGIHVVTGLVKFKTHAKIALVVRRESGQLKRYAHIGTGNYNRRSARQYTDLGLFTADPDITADLHALFNELTGSPEPPRATFKRLIVAPTNMLRRFHDLIEREAEHARAGRPARIRAKLNALGDGEIVGALYRAAQAGVNIDLIVRGFCTLRPGVPGLSERIRVVSILGRFLEHARIYAFENGGDPEYYIGSADWRPRNLRRRVEVAAPILAPECRQRLDHILTVELEDPTAWELKSDGSYERFPPPTGVDIKSAQEVFLEEVMRHTASRAAE
;
A
#
# COMPACT_ATOMS: atom_id res chain seq x y z
N MET A 1 -36.15 30.25 2.48
CA MET A 1 -36.24 30.46 3.95
C MET A 1 -37.39 29.63 4.49
N THR A 2 -37.12 28.73 5.43
CA THR A 2 -38.17 27.92 6.08
C THR A 2 -37.94 28.02 7.58
N VAL A 3 -38.65 28.92 8.26
CA VAL A 3 -38.74 28.89 9.73
C VAL A 3 -39.62 27.70 10.10
N SER A 4 -39.00 26.53 10.20
CA SER A 4 -39.67 25.29 10.61
C SER A 4 -39.87 25.33 12.12
N ARG A 5 -41.13 25.42 12.59
CA ARG A 5 -41.45 25.12 14.00
C ARG A 5 -40.96 23.69 14.29
N ALA A 6 -40.03 23.54 15.22
CA ALA A 6 -39.46 22.26 15.59
C ALA A 6 -40.58 21.28 15.99
N ARG A 7 -40.66 20.15 15.27
CA ARG A 7 -41.60 19.07 15.59
C ARG A 7 -41.15 18.40 16.89
N ALA A 8 -42.10 17.99 17.74
CA ALA A 8 -41.75 17.30 18.97
C ALA A 8 -41.10 15.94 18.66
N ARG A 9 -40.07 15.59 19.44
CA ARG A 9 -39.33 14.34 19.29
C ARG A 9 -38.95 13.76 20.66
N ILE A 10 -38.82 12.44 20.73
CA ILE A 10 -38.27 11.70 21.88
C ILE A 10 -37.04 10.95 21.40
N ARG A 11 -35.97 10.92 22.20
CA ARG A 11 -34.76 10.15 21.93
C ARG A 11 -34.53 9.09 22.99
N PHE A 12 -34.08 7.94 22.55
CA PHE A 12 -33.74 6.80 23.38
C PHE A 12 -32.31 6.37 23.14
N ASP A 13 -31.63 5.99 24.22
CA ASP A 13 -30.34 5.32 24.17
C ASP A 13 -30.55 3.84 23.88
N LEU A 14 -29.76 3.32 22.94
CA LEU A 14 -29.75 1.91 22.56
C LEU A 14 -28.44 1.22 22.99
N GLY A 15 -27.55 1.90 23.70
CA GLY A 15 -26.27 1.37 24.14
C GLY A 15 -25.24 1.23 23.01
N THR A 16 -24.22 0.39 23.24
CA THR A 16 -23.08 0.20 22.34
C THR A 16 -23.20 -1.02 21.42
N GLU A 17 -24.26 -1.84 21.57
CA GLU A 17 -24.46 -3.06 20.77
C GLU A 17 -25.27 -2.80 19.48
N PRO A 18 -24.68 -3.00 18.28
CA PRO A 18 -25.40 -2.78 17.02
C PRO A 18 -26.60 -3.72 16.81
N ALA A 19 -26.58 -4.89 17.45
CA ALA A 19 -27.61 -5.92 17.33
C ALA A 19 -29.01 -5.43 17.75
N LEU A 20 -29.08 -4.47 18.68
CA LEU A 20 -30.35 -3.92 19.15
C LEU A 20 -31.09 -3.16 18.05
N ILE A 21 -30.38 -2.43 17.19
CA ILE A 21 -31.00 -1.73 16.04
C ILE A 21 -31.63 -2.75 15.09
N GLU A 22 -30.91 -3.83 14.76
CA GLU A 22 -31.42 -4.87 13.85
C GLU A 22 -32.67 -5.55 14.43
N ARG A 23 -32.67 -5.84 15.74
CA ARG A 23 -33.83 -6.40 16.42
C ARG A 23 -35.03 -5.46 16.36
N LEU A 24 -34.85 -4.19 16.72
CA LEU A 24 -35.92 -3.18 16.69
C LEU A 24 -36.46 -2.96 15.27
N LEU A 25 -35.63 -3.13 14.23
CA LEU A 25 -36.07 -3.02 12.84
C LEU A 25 -36.97 -4.18 12.39
N ARG A 26 -36.80 -5.37 12.96
CA ARG A 26 -37.58 -6.58 12.63
C ARG A 26 -38.86 -6.70 13.46
N GLU A 27 -38.85 -6.20 14.69
CA GLU A 27 -39.99 -6.31 15.60
C GLU A 27 -41.16 -5.37 15.24
N PRO A 28 -42.41 -5.80 15.51
CA PRO A 28 -43.59 -4.96 15.30
C PRO A 28 -43.58 -3.76 16.25
N LEU A 29 -44.08 -2.61 15.79
CA LEU A 29 -44.18 -1.42 16.62
C LEU A 29 -45.30 -1.56 17.67
N PRO A 30 -45.14 -0.97 18.86
CA PRO A 30 -46.16 -1.03 19.90
C PRO A 30 -47.43 -0.27 19.48
N LEU A 31 -48.53 -0.53 20.19
CA LEU A 31 -49.83 0.12 19.99
C LEU A 31 -50.45 -0.09 18.58
N GLY A 32 -50.07 -1.18 17.90
CA GLY A 32 -50.65 -1.58 16.61
C GLY A 32 -50.22 -0.72 15.42
N TYR A 33 -49.11 0.01 15.53
CA TYR A 33 -48.54 0.77 14.42
C TYR A 33 -47.81 -0.17 13.45
N GLN A 34 -47.89 0.13 12.15
CA GLN A 34 -47.16 -0.58 11.11
C GLN A 34 -45.97 0.25 10.64
N ALA A 35 -44.81 -0.40 10.52
CA ALA A 35 -43.60 0.20 10.00
C ALA A 35 -43.50 0.00 8.48
N GLY A 36 -43.18 1.07 7.75
CA GLY A 36 -42.76 0.96 6.35
C GLY A 36 -41.31 0.45 6.19
N PRO A 37 -40.85 0.25 4.94
CA PRO A 37 -39.47 -0.13 4.68
C PRO A 37 -38.49 0.94 5.21
N ALA A 38 -37.33 0.48 5.68
CA ALA A 38 -36.28 1.37 6.17
C ALA A 38 -35.42 1.88 5.01
N ALA A 39 -35.21 3.20 4.94
CA ALA A 39 -34.25 3.81 4.04
C ALA A 39 -32.95 4.14 4.80
N ARG A 40 -31.80 3.93 4.15
CA ARG A 40 -30.48 4.24 4.72
C ARG A 40 -30.01 5.62 4.26
N SER A 41 -29.34 6.34 5.14
CA SER A 41 -28.67 7.61 4.84
C SER A 41 -27.42 7.73 5.70
N PHE A 42 -26.37 8.33 5.15
CA PHE A 42 -25.14 8.60 5.90
C PHE A 42 -24.80 10.08 5.80
N PHE A 43 -24.32 10.64 6.91
CA PHE A 43 -23.83 12.00 6.96
C PHE A 43 -22.79 12.17 8.07
N ARG A 44 -21.93 13.17 7.91
CA ARG A 44 -20.90 13.60 8.85
C ARG A 44 -21.25 14.97 9.38
N ASP A 45 -21.35 15.13 10.69
CA ASP A 45 -21.58 16.42 11.37
C ASP A 45 -20.28 16.86 12.06
N ILE A 46 -19.69 17.97 11.61
CA ILE A 46 -18.49 18.58 12.20
C ILE A 46 -18.93 19.78 13.04
N TYR A 47 -18.54 19.80 14.31
CA TYR A 47 -18.87 20.87 15.24
C TYR A 47 -17.65 21.77 15.47
N PHE A 48 -17.91 23.08 15.49
CA PHE A 48 -16.88 24.11 15.65
C PHE A 48 -17.09 24.91 16.93
N ASP A 49 -16.00 25.20 17.62
CA ASP A 49 -15.93 26.15 18.74
C ASP A 49 -14.52 26.76 18.78
N THR A 50 -14.30 27.77 19.63
CA THR A 50 -12.96 28.24 19.93
C THR A 50 -12.28 27.28 20.92
N PRO A 51 -10.93 27.26 21.03
CA PRO A 51 -10.21 26.46 22.02
C PRO A 51 -10.71 26.66 23.46
N ASP A 52 -11.21 27.87 23.77
CA ASP A 52 -11.74 28.23 25.09
C ASP A 52 -13.24 27.93 25.26
N GLY A 53 -13.93 27.38 24.25
CA GLY A 53 -15.36 27.04 24.29
C GLY A 53 -16.31 28.24 24.29
N GLU A 54 -15.98 29.31 23.56
CA GLU A 54 -16.74 30.56 23.57
C GLU A 54 -18.19 30.42 23.07
N LEU A 55 -18.43 29.66 21.99
CA LEU A 55 -19.76 29.43 21.46
C LEU A 55 -20.61 28.62 22.46
N ARG A 56 -20.04 27.57 23.04
CA ARG A 56 -20.70 26.77 24.06
C ARG A 56 -21.09 27.60 25.29
N ARG A 57 -20.21 28.46 25.81
CA ARG A 57 -20.53 29.36 26.94
C ARG A 57 -21.71 30.28 26.64
N ARG A 58 -21.86 30.71 25.38
CA ARG A 58 -22.98 31.51 24.89
C ARG A 58 -24.20 30.66 24.49
N ARG A 59 -24.18 29.35 24.73
CA ARG A 59 -25.22 28.38 24.36
C ARG A 59 -25.53 28.38 22.86
N ILE A 60 -24.48 28.47 22.05
CA ILE A 60 -24.52 28.44 20.59
C ILE A 60 -23.85 27.16 20.11
N THR A 61 -24.42 26.52 19.10
CA THR A 61 -23.82 25.36 18.43
C THR A 61 -23.62 25.67 16.97
N CYS A 62 -22.37 25.62 16.49
CA CYS A 62 -22.03 25.71 15.08
C CYS A 62 -21.73 24.31 14.53
N ARG A 63 -22.38 23.94 13.41
CA ARG A 63 -22.28 22.61 12.82
C ARG A 63 -22.21 22.70 11.30
N LEU A 64 -21.26 22.00 10.70
CA LEU A 64 -21.23 21.71 9.27
C LEU A 64 -21.62 20.24 9.04
N ARG A 65 -22.70 20.01 8.31
CA ARG A 65 -23.12 18.66 7.88
C ARG A 65 -22.65 18.39 6.46
N VAL A 66 -22.02 17.24 6.22
CA VAL A 66 -21.64 16.74 4.89
C VAL A 66 -22.39 15.43 4.63
N GLN A 67 -23.12 15.36 3.51
CA GLN A 67 -23.87 14.18 3.09
C GLN A 67 -23.08 13.37 2.03
N LEU A 68 -23.46 12.11 1.77
CA LEU A 68 -22.80 11.24 0.78
C LEU A 68 -22.82 11.78 -0.66
N ASP A 69 -23.78 12.64 -1.00
CA ASP A 69 -23.89 13.30 -2.30
C ASP A 69 -23.12 14.62 -2.35
N ASP A 70 -22.15 14.80 -1.45
CA ASP A 70 -21.33 16.01 -1.25
C ASP A 70 -22.11 17.29 -0.93
N ARG A 71 -23.40 17.18 -0.58
CA ARG A 71 -24.17 18.33 -0.11
C ARG A 71 -23.71 18.74 1.29
N ARG A 72 -23.44 20.03 1.44
CA ARG A 72 -23.00 20.63 2.71
C ARG A 72 -24.05 21.59 3.26
N LEU A 73 -24.37 21.45 4.54
CA LEU A 73 -25.30 22.32 5.26
C LEU A 73 -24.57 22.93 6.45
N LEU A 74 -24.36 24.25 6.42
CA LEU A 74 -23.89 24.99 7.58
C LEU A 74 -25.10 25.36 8.44
N GLY A 75 -25.05 25.01 9.73
CA GLY A 75 -26.09 25.24 10.69
C GLY A 75 -25.59 25.93 11.95
N ILE A 76 -26.34 26.91 12.44
CA ILE A 76 -26.12 27.54 13.75
C ILE A 76 -27.39 27.47 14.55
N LYS A 77 -27.28 26.93 15.76
CA LYS A 77 -28.36 26.87 16.73
C LYS A 77 -28.04 27.80 17.89
N ILE A 78 -28.93 28.74 18.20
CA ILE A 78 -28.80 29.69 19.30
C ILE A 78 -29.90 29.41 20.32
N GLN A 79 -29.53 29.14 21.57
CA GLN A 79 -30.50 28.90 22.64
C GLN A 79 -30.89 30.24 23.29
N THR A 80 -32.17 30.62 23.20
CA THR A 80 -32.73 31.84 23.80
C THR A 80 -33.62 31.50 25.01
N PRO A 81 -33.99 32.47 25.86
CA PRO A 81 -34.91 32.24 26.98
C PRO A 81 -36.32 31.78 26.53
N THR A 82 -36.71 32.10 25.30
CA THR A 82 -38.03 31.80 24.72
C THR A 82 -38.05 30.53 23.84
N GLY A 83 -36.89 29.93 23.55
CA GLY A 83 -36.79 28.74 22.71
C GLY A 83 -35.39 28.51 22.12
N ALA A 84 -35.31 27.77 21.03
CA ALA A 84 -34.07 27.61 20.25
C ALA A 84 -34.31 28.06 18.82
N GLU A 85 -33.44 28.93 18.32
CA GLU A 85 -33.46 29.39 16.94
C GLU A 85 -32.41 28.61 16.14
N LEU A 86 -32.81 28.07 14.98
CA LEU A 86 -31.96 27.30 14.09
C LEU A 86 -31.88 27.98 12.73
N TYR A 87 -30.68 28.35 12.33
CA TYR A 87 -30.35 28.88 11.01
C TYR A 87 -29.56 27.83 10.26
N GLU A 88 -30.00 27.42 9.07
CA GLU A 88 -29.32 26.42 8.26
C GLU A 88 -29.34 26.84 6.79
N ALA A 89 -28.21 26.68 6.10
CA ALA A 89 -28.07 27.01 4.69
C ALA A 89 -27.18 25.99 3.98
N ALA A 90 -27.53 25.65 2.74
CA ALA A 90 -26.64 24.92 1.86
C ALA A 90 -25.44 25.80 1.48
N VAL A 91 -24.25 25.23 1.49
CA VAL A 91 -23.00 25.92 1.17
C VAL A 91 -22.27 25.15 0.08
N SER A 92 -21.79 25.87 -0.94
CA SER A 92 -21.03 25.30 -2.06
C SER A 92 -19.55 25.19 -1.77
N GLU A 93 -19.04 26.04 -0.87
CA GLU A 93 -17.64 26.04 -0.42
C GLU A 93 -17.25 24.73 0.28
N ILE A 94 -15.97 24.40 0.26
CA ILE A 94 -15.41 23.12 0.74
C ILE A 94 -14.55 23.32 1.98
N GLU A 95 -13.77 24.40 2.00
CA GLU A 95 -12.90 24.75 3.11
C GLU A 95 -13.72 25.27 4.31
N PRO A 96 -13.65 24.63 5.49
CA PRO A 96 -14.41 25.06 6.66
C PRO A 96 -14.19 26.54 7.02
N ALA A 97 -12.96 27.03 6.93
CA ALA A 97 -12.65 28.44 7.20
C ALA A 97 -13.45 29.38 6.28
N ARG A 98 -13.57 29.07 4.98
CA ARG A 98 -14.35 29.86 4.00
C ARG A 98 -15.86 29.68 4.19
N ILE A 99 -16.30 28.48 4.56
CA ILE A 99 -17.70 28.23 4.90
C ILE A 99 -18.12 29.08 6.10
N LEU A 100 -17.30 29.13 7.16
CA LEU A 100 -17.58 29.87 8.40
C LEU A 100 -17.47 31.39 8.21
N SER A 101 -16.58 31.86 7.34
CA SER A 101 -16.43 33.28 6.94
C SER A 101 -17.28 33.68 5.72
N GLY A 102 -18.12 32.79 5.21
CA GLY A 102 -18.92 33.00 4.00
C GLY A 102 -20.10 33.97 4.17
N THR A 103 -20.89 34.13 3.11
CA THR A 103 -22.04 35.08 3.07
C THR A 103 -23.39 34.44 3.42
N SER A 104 -23.41 33.12 3.66
CA SER A 104 -24.62 32.41 4.09
C SER A 104 -25.19 33.03 5.37
N GLU A 105 -26.51 32.98 5.58
CA GLU A 105 -27.11 33.56 6.78
C GLU A 105 -26.54 32.99 8.10
N PRO A 106 -26.29 31.67 8.23
CA PRO A 106 -25.56 31.14 9.38
C PRO A 106 -24.16 31.76 9.49
N ALA A 107 -23.36 31.79 8.42
CA ALA A 107 -22.00 32.35 8.46
C ALA A 107 -21.97 33.83 8.89
N ARG A 108 -22.87 34.67 8.36
CA ARG A 108 -22.99 36.08 8.78
C ARG A 108 -23.35 36.24 10.25
N ARG A 109 -24.21 35.38 10.79
CA ARG A 109 -24.55 35.38 12.21
C ARG A 109 -23.39 34.89 13.07
N LEU A 110 -22.62 33.92 12.61
CA LEU A 110 -21.41 33.45 13.28
C LEU A 110 -20.39 34.57 13.42
N GLN A 111 -20.12 35.28 12.32
CA GLN A 111 -19.19 36.42 12.25
C GLN A 111 -19.57 37.57 13.18
N ALA A 112 -20.87 37.77 13.41
CA ALA A 112 -21.35 38.77 14.37
C ALA A 112 -21.10 38.38 15.84
N ILE A 113 -20.78 37.11 16.12
CA ILE A 113 -20.67 36.54 17.47
C ILE A 113 -19.22 36.26 17.83
N VAL A 114 -18.44 35.72 16.90
CA VAL A 114 -17.05 35.28 17.08
C VAL A 114 -16.28 35.47 15.77
N ASP A 115 -14.98 35.75 15.88
CA ASP A 115 -14.08 35.70 14.73
C ASP A 115 -13.99 34.25 14.20
N PRO A 116 -14.41 33.97 12.96
CA PRO A 116 -14.34 32.63 12.38
C PRO A 116 -12.93 32.05 12.33
N GLY A 117 -11.89 32.88 12.26
CA GLY A 117 -10.49 32.43 12.23
C GLY A 117 -10.04 31.77 13.54
N ARG A 118 -10.77 31.98 14.64
CA ARG A 118 -10.51 31.35 15.95
C ARG A 118 -11.25 30.04 16.15
N LEU A 119 -12.13 29.65 15.21
CA LEU A 119 -12.92 28.43 15.32
C LEU A 119 -12.13 27.24 14.77
N SER A 120 -12.03 26.19 15.57
CA SER A 120 -11.47 24.91 15.15
C SER A 120 -12.53 23.80 15.27
N PRO A 121 -12.39 22.71 14.50
CA PRO A 121 -13.20 21.52 14.71
C PRO A 121 -12.95 20.98 16.12
N VAL A 122 -14.00 20.91 16.93
CA VAL A 122 -13.89 20.37 18.30
C VAL A 122 -14.38 18.94 18.40
N MET A 123 -15.30 18.54 17.54
CA MET A 123 -15.86 17.19 17.54
C MET A 123 -16.52 16.86 16.21
N GLU A 124 -16.48 15.60 15.85
CA GLU A 124 -17.07 15.07 14.64
C GLU A 124 -17.97 13.87 14.95
N LEU A 125 -19.14 13.82 14.31
CA LEU A 125 -20.09 12.73 14.41
C LEU A 125 -20.37 12.15 13.02
N VAL A 126 -19.94 10.92 12.78
CA VAL A 126 -20.30 10.15 11.58
C VAL A 126 -21.53 9.33 11.91
N THR A 127 -22.64 9.61 11.25
CA THR A 127 -23.93 8.96 11.51
C THR A 127 -24.36 8.08 10.33
N GLU A 128 -24.49 6.77 10.58
CA GLU A 128 -25.33 5.89 9.76
C GLU A 128 -26.76 5.95 10.30
N ARG A 129 -27.71 6.38 9.48
CA ARG A 129 -29.11 6.50 9.85
C ARG A 129 -29.98 5.56 9.04
N ARG A 130 -30.81 4.79 9.72
CA ARG A 130 -31.92 4.03 9.15
C ARG A 130 -33.24 4.68 9.54
N LEU A 131 -34.02 5.12 8.56
CA LEU A 131 -35.27 5.83 8.81
C LEU A 131 -36.47 5.03 8.31
N ARG A 132 -37.54 4.95 9.11
CA ARG A 132 -38.81 4.32 8.70
C ARG A 132 -40.02 5.08 9.22
N TYR A 133 -41.07 5.11 8.41
CA TYR A 133 -42.33 5.74 8.78
C TYR A 133 -43.23 4.76 9.54
N ALA A 134 -43.85 5.23 10.63
CA ALA A 134 -44.84 4.47 11.38
C ALA A 134 -46.25 5.01 11.08
N ARG A 135 -47.16 4.14 10.66
CA ARG A 135 -48.53 4.48 10.26
C ARG A 135 -49.55 3.67 11.06
N ARG A 136 -50.77 4.18 11.15
CA ARG A 136 -51.89 3.36 11.65
C ARG A 136 -52.41 2.50 10.48
N PRO A 137 -52.89 1.27 10.74
CA PRO A 137 -53.37 0.38 9.68
C PRO A 137 -54.46 1.01 8.78
N TRP A 138 -55.27 1.91 9.34
CA TRP A 138 -56.39 2.57 8.66
C TRP A 138 -56.05 3.95 8.09
N SER A 139 -54.81 4.46 8.21
CA SER A 139 -54.43 5.79 7.71
C SER A 139 -53.18 5.74 6.83
N PRO A 140 -53.21 6.33 5.62
CA PRO A 140 -52.03 6.40 4.76
C PRO A 140 -50.98 7.41 5.26
N LEU A 141 -51.34 8.30 6.19
CA LEU A 141 -50.44 9.32 6.71
C LEU A 141 -49.58 8.76 7.86
N PRO A 142 -48.25 9.02 7.86
CA PRO A 142 -47.40 8.59 8.95
C PRO A 142 -47.64 9.40 10.22
N ALA A 143 -47.87 8.70 11.32
CA ALA A 143 -47.97 9.30 12.65
C ALA A 143 -46.58 9.69 13.18
N PHE A 144 -45.57 8.85 12.93
CA PHE A 144 -44.21 9.04 13.39
C PHE A 144 -43.17 8.79 12.30
N LEU A 145 -42.01 9.42 12.43
CA LEU A 145 -40.78 9.03 11.76
C LEU A 145 -39.82 8.47 12.82
N LEU A 146 -39.36 7.25 12.60
CA LEU A 146 -38.39 6.56 13.47
C LEU A 146 -37.02 6.66 12.81
N LEU A 147 -36.03 7.15 13.55
CA LEU A 147 -34.65 7.30 13.12
C LEU A 147 -33.78 6.44 14.04
N TYR A 148 -33.18 5.40 13.49
CA TYR A 148 -32.21 4.55 14.17
C TYR A 148 -30.82 4.98 13.70
N ASP A 149 -30.06 5.59 14.60
CA ASP A 149 -28.76 6.17 14.27
C ASP A 149 -27.65 5.37 14.97
N SER A 150 -26.67 4.91 14.19
CA SER A 150 -25.35 4.50 14.65
C SER A 150 -24.44 5.71 14.56
N VAL A 151 -23.98 6.23 15.70
CA VAL A 151 -23.21 7.48 15.75
C VAL A 151 -21.81 7.18 16.25
N LYS A 152 -20.83 7.41 15.38
CA LYS A 152 -19.40 7.39 15.74
C LYS A 152 -18.96 8.81 16.04
N VAL A 153 -18.38 9.00 17.21
CA VAL A 153 -17.90 10.28 17.74
C VAL A 153 -16.38 10.27 17.68
N GLN A 154 -15.80 11.36 17.16
CA GLN A 154 -14.36 11.57 17.12
C GLN A 154 -14.05 12.97 17.66
N ALA A 155 -13.16 13.05 18.64
CA ALA A 155 -12.63 14.31 19.14
C ALA A 155 -11.16 14.13 19.56
N ARG A 156 -10.25 14.91 18.98
CA ARG A 156 -8.79 14.80 19.21
C ARG A 156 -8.30 13.35 19.02
N SER A 157 -7.75 12.72 20.06
CA SER A 157 -7.22 11.36 20.09
C SER A 157 -8.24 10.29 20.51
N ASP A 158 -9.43 10.68 20.94
CA ASP A 158 -10.42 9.77 21.53
C ASP A 158 -11.60 9.55 20.59
N SER A 159 -12.16 8.34 20.63
CA SER A 159 -13.33 7.95 19.84
C SER A 159 -14.32 7.17 20.69
N ALA A 160 -15.60 7.37 20.43
CA ALA A 160 -16.69 6.66 21.09
C ALA A 160 -17.77 6.31 20.06
N GLU A 161 -18.56 5.29 20.34
CA GLU A 161 -19.71 4.90 19.51
C GLU A 161 -20.93 4.73 20.38
N PHE A 162 -22.06 5.28 19.94
CA PHE A 162 -23.34 5.06 20.59
C PHE A 162 -24.46 4.92 19.56
N HIS A 163 -25.52 4.24 19.98
CA HIS A 163 -26.70 4.03 19.16
C HIS A 163 -27.89 4.77 19.77
N GLU A 164 -28.68 5.46 18.95
CA GLU A 164 -29.88 6.13 19.43
C GLU A 164 -31.10 5.89 18.54
N LEU A 165 -32.29 5.86 19.16
CA LEU A 165 -33.58 5.90 18.48
C LEU A 165 -34.24 7.26 18.69
N THR A 166 -34.45 8.02 17.61
CA THR A 166 -35.29 9.22 17.63
C THR A 166 -36.67 8.92 17.06
N VAL A 167 -37.72 9.25 17.81
CA VAL A 167 -39.12 9.24 17.34
C VAL A 167 -39.58 10.67 17.12
N GLU A 168 -39.81 11.05 15.87
CA GLU A 168 -40.32 12.38 15.51
C GLU A 168 -41.83 12.36 15.21
N GLN A 169 -42.55 13.31 15.78
CA GLN A 169 -43.97 13.54 15.50
C GLN A 169 -44.18 14.00 14.05
N ARG A 170 -45.13 13.38 13.34
CA ARG A 170 -45.55 13.78 11.99
C ARG A 170 -46.99 14.26 11.98
N TRP A 171 -47.97 13.37 11.79
CA TRP A 171 -49.40 13.71 11.69
C TRP A 171 -50.21 13.10 12.86
N CYS A 172 -49.80 13.37 14.10
CA CYS A 172 -50.51 12.94 15.31
C CYS A 172 -50.46 14.02 16.41
N ARG A 173 -51.25 13.85 17.48
CA ARG A 173 -51.22 14.75 18.66
C ARG A 173 -49.98 14.50 19.52
N ARG A 174 -49.48 15.51 20.23
CA ARG A 174 -48.25 15.40 21.04
C ARG A 174 -48.38 14.37 22.17
N GLU A 175 -49.57 14.22 22.75
CA GLU A 175 -49.87 13.19 23.74
C GLU A 175 -49.70 11.76 23.17
N THR A 176 -49.94 11.59 21.87
CA THR A 176 -49.76 10.31 21.18
C THR A 176 -48.27 9.96 21.07
N LEU A 177 -47.39 10.95 20.86
CA LEU A 177 -45.94 10.75 20.86
C LEU A 177 -45.45 10.24 22.23
N TYR A 178 -45.92 10.84 23.33
CA TYR A 178 -45.52 10.41 24.67
C TYR A 178 -46.03 9.02 25.02
N ARG A 179 -47.29 8.69 24.71
CA ARG A 179 -47.83 7.32 24.90
C ARG A 179 -47.07 6.28 24.09
N PHE A 180 -46.74 6.60 22.84
CA PHE A 180 -45.94 5.72 21.99
C PHE A 180 -44.51 5.55 22.52
N GLY A 181 -43.89 6.63 22.98
CA GLY A 181 -42.59 6.59 23.66
C GLY A 181 -42.59 5.70 24.91
N THR A 182 -43.60 5.85 25.78
CA THR A 182 -43.74 5.00 26.98
C THR A 182 -44.00 3.53 26.65
N ALA A 183 -44.70 3.25 25.56
CA ALA A 183 -44.88 1.87 25.11
C ALA A 183 -43.57 1.25 24.57
N LEU A 184 -42.71 2.05 23.92
CA LEU A 184 -41.38 1.60 23.49
C LEU A 184 -40.44 1.33 24.67
N GLU A 185 -40.50 2.16 25.72
CA GLU A 185 -39.75 1.94 26.96
C GLU A 185 -40.13 0.61 27.61
N ALA A 186 -41.43 0.37 27.77
CA ALA A 186 -41.94 -0.84 28.39
C ALA A 186 -41.64 -2.11 27.55
N ALA A 187 -41.68 -2.00 26.22
CA ALA A 187 -41.48 -3.14 25.33
C ALA A 187 -40.00 -3.56 25.19
N HIS A 188 -39.06 -2.60 25.22
CA HIS A 188 -37.66 -2.88 24.89
C HIS A 188 -36.65 -2.39 25.95
N GLY A 189 -37.11 -1.92 27.12
CA GLY A 189 -36.23 -1.48 28.20
C GLY A 189 -35.42 -0.22 27.88
N LEU A 190 -35.92 0.65 26.99
CA LEU A 190 -35.17 1.82 26.53
C LEU A 190 -35.14 2.96 27.55
N HIS A 191 -34.04 3.71 27.59
CA HIS A 191 -33.89 4.89 28.44
C HIS A 191 -33.94 6.19 27.62
N ARG A 192 -34.65 7.23 28.10
CA ARG A 192 -34.74 8.53 27.40
C ARG A 192 -33.46 9.35 27.56
N ILE A 193 -33.05 9.96 26.45
CA ILE A 193 -31.96 10.94 26.42
C ILE A 193 -32.52 12.36 26.48
N ALA A 194 -32.34 13.03 27.61
CA ALA A 194 -32.78 14.42 27.82
C ALA A 194 -31.80 15.47 27.25
N VAL A 195 -30.51 15.14 27.10
CA VAL A 195 -29.43 16.06 26.66
C VAL A 195 -29.23 16.03 25.15
N SER A 196 -28.79 17.13 24.53
CA SER A 196 -28.58 17.21 23.08
C SER A 196 -27.63 16.13 22.55
N ARG A 197 -27.65 15.83 21.24
CA ARG A 197 -26.78 14.79 20.66
C ARG A 197 -25.30 15.12 20.85
N LEU A 198 -24.95 16.41 20.79
CA LEU A 198 -23.61 16.92 21.08
C LEU A 198 -23.21 16.61 22.53
N GLU A 199 -24.05 16.99 23.50
CA GLU A 199 -23.80 16.74 24.93
C GLU A 199 -23.77 15.24 25.26
N TRP A 200 -24.55 14.42 24.55
CA TRP A 200 -24.52 12.97 24.69
C TRP A 200 -23.21 12.38 24.17
N ALA A 201 -22.78 12.79 22.98
CA ALA A 201 -21.49 12.41 22.40
C ALA A 201 -20.31 12.80 23.29
N GLU A 202 -20.34 13.99 23.90
CA GLU A 202 -19.33 14.42 24.87
C GLU A 202 -19.31 13.52 26.12
N ARG A 203 -20.47 13.12 26.65
CA ARG A 203 -20.53 12.18 27.78
C ARG A 203 -19.92 10.83 27.45
N GLN A 204 -20.16 10.33 26.24
CA GLN A 204 -19.58 9.06 25.79
C GLN A 204 -18.06 9.15 25.67
N LEU A 205 -17.53 10.27 25.14
CA LEU A 205 -16.09 10.53 25.14
C LEU A 205 -15.52 10.66 26.57
N GLN A 206 -16.21 11.37 27.45
CA GLN A 206 -15.79 11.48 28.86
C GLN A 206 -15.80 10.13 29.58
N GLU A 207 -16.71 9.21 29.26
CA GLU A 207 -16.69 7.86 29.80
C GLU A 207 -15.49 7.05 29.30
N VAL A 208 -15.14 7.16 28.02
CA VAL A 208 -13.92 6.54 27.45
C VAL A 208 -12.65 7.13 28.07
N GLU A 209 -12.58 8.46 28.17
CA GLU A 209 -11.46 9.18 28.77
C GLU A 209 -11.35 8.88 30.27
N SER A 210 -12.48 8.84 30.99
CA SER A 210 -12.52 8.48 32.41
C SER A 210 -12.18 7.02 32.62
N ALA A 211 -12.54 6.10 31.73
CA ALA A 211 -12.12 4.71 31.80
C ALA A 211 -10.62 4.55 31.53
N ARG A 212 -10.05 5.31 30.58
CA ARG A 212 -8.60 5.36 30.34
C ARG A 212 -7.86 5.95 31.55
N LEU A 213 -8.28 7.11 32.03
CA LEU A 213 -7.73 7.80 33.20
C LEU A 213 -7.91 6.97 34.47
N ALA A 214 -9.04 6.29 34.66
CA ALA A 214 -9.26 5.40 35.80
C ALA A 214 -8.30 4.22 35.76
N ARG A 215 -8.02 3.63 34.59
CA ARG A 215 -7.01 2.56 34.44
C ARG A 215 -5.57 3.08 34.69
N GLU A 216 -5.25 4.29 34.25
CA GLU A 216 -3.97 4.96 34.56
C GLU A 216 -3.83 5.29 36.05
N VAL A 217 -4.88 5.81 36.67
CA VAL A 217 -4.93 6.19 38.10
C VAL A 217 -4.96 4.95 39.00
N GLN A 218 -5.58 3.84 38.56
CA GLN A 218 -5.57 2.55 39.26
C GLN A 218 -4.25 1.78 39.09
N GLY A 219 -3.33 2.24 38.23
CA GLY A 219 -2.04 1.59 38.02
C GLY A 219 -2.16 0.17 37.46
N GLU A 220 -3.22 -0.13 36.70
CA GLU A 220 -3.40 -1.44 36.08
C GLU A 220 -2.26 -1.68 35.07
N LYS A 221 -1.31 -2.52 35.47
CA LYS A 221 -0.22 -3.01 34.64
C LYS A 221 -0.49 -4.46 34.24
N ALA A 222 0.09 -4.86 33.12
CA ALA A 222 0.19 -6.26 32.74
C ALA A 222 1.66 -6.64 32.51
N VAL A 223 1.94 -7.93 32.60
CA VAL A 223 3.24 -8.52 32.27
C VAL A 223 3.03 -9.55 31.18
N THR A 224 3.94 -9.55 30.19
CA THR A 224 4.08 -10.64 29.23
C THR A 224 5.47 -11.24 29.33
N VAL A 225 5.58 -12.56 29.19
CA VAL A 225 6.84 -13.29 29.39
C VAL A 225 7.25 -14.01 28.11
N ILE A 226 8.41 -13.65 27.57
CA ILE A 226 9.09 -14.36 26.49
C ILE A 226 9.96 -15.43 27.14
N GLY A 227 9.43 -16.65 27.22
CA GLY A 227 10.19 -17.82 27.68
C GLY A 227 11.10 -18.31 26.57
N LEU A 228 12.42 -18.34 26.82
CA LEU A 228 13.43 -18.79 25.87
C LEU A 228 14.15 -20.05 26.38
N GLN A 229 14.06 -21.13 25.61
CA GLN A 229 14.72 -22.40 25.91
C GLN A 229 15.20 -23.07 24.63
N GLY A 230 16.48 -23.47 24.58
CA GLY A 230 17.07 -24.11 23.40
C GLY A 230 16.96 -23.27 22.12
N GLY A 231 16.99 -21.95 22.23
CA GLY A 231 16.80 -21.01 21.11
C GLY A 231 15.36 -20.90 20.59
N ARG A 232 14.38 -21.52 21.27
CA ARG A 232 12.96 -21.46 20.93
C ARG A 232 12.18 -20.62 21.92
N ILE A 233 11.10 -20.01 21.44
CA ILE A 233 10.23 -19.12 22.19
C ILE A 233 8.91 -19.82 22.46
N ALA A 234 8.45 -19.71 23.70
CA ALA A 234 7.18 -20.24 24.15
C ALA A 234 6.00 -19.35 23.73
N LEU A 235 5.02 -19.94 23.06
CA LEU A 235 3.71 -19.33 22.81
C LEU A 235 2.60 -20.21 23.41
N VAL A 236 1.49 -19.59 23.77
CA VAL A 236 0.29 -20.24 24.29
C VAL A 236 -0.77 -20.24 23.21
N ARG A 237 -1.43 -21.39 22.99
CA ARG A 237 -2.59 -21.47 22.10
C ARG A 237 -3.86 -21.02 22.84
N GLY A 238 -4.48 -19.94 22.37
CA GLY A 238 -5.82 -19.50 22.75
C GLY A 238 -6.88 -19.91 21.73
N GLU A 239 -8.12 -19.44 21.94
CA GLU A 239 -9.23 -19.66 20.99
C GLU A 239 -8.97 -18.97 19.64
N ASP A 240 -8.39 -17.77 19.67
CA ASP A 240 -8.16 -16.92 18.48
C ASP A 240 -6.76 -17.05 17.84
N GLY A 241 -5.93 -17.98 18.32
CA GLY A 241 -4.57 -18.20 17.79
C GLY A 241 -3.48 -18.31 18.86
N LEU A 242 -2.24 -18.10 18.44
CA LEU A 242 -1.04 -18.09 19.29
C LEU A 242 -0.79 -16.71 19.90
N ARG A 243 -0.38 -16.68 21.16
CA ARG A 243 -0.02 -15.45 21.89
C ARG A 243 1.10 -15.71 22.89
N LEU A 244 1.77 -14.65 23.32
CA LEU A 244 2.70 -14.75 24.45
C LEU A 244 1.95 -14.98 25.78
N PRO A 245 2.57 -15.70 26.74
CA PRO A 245 2.06 -15.79 28.11
C PRO A 245 1.86 -14.39 28.72
N ARG A 246 0.62 -14.04 29.09
CA ARG A 246 0.25 -12.75 29.69
C ARG A 246 -0.45 -12.87 31.05
N GLY A 247 -0.23 -11.91 31.94
CA GLY A 247 -0.86 -11.82 33.26
C GLY A 247 -1.08 -10.38 33.71
N SER A 248 -1.94 -10.20 34.71
CA SER A 248 -2.20 -8.93 35.39
C SER A 248 -1.13 -8.62 36.44
N GLY A 249 -0.89 -7.34 36.70
CA GLY A 249 0.15 -6.85 37.62
C GLY A 249 1.39 -6.31 36.89
N GLY A 250 2.34 -5.79 37.64
CA GLY A 250 3.60 -5.26 37.13
C GLY A 250 4.79 -5.69 37.98
N GLY A 251 5.99 -5.60 37.43
CA GLY A 251 7.24 -5.94 38.10
C GLY A 251 7.58 -7.43 38.08
N GLU A 252 8.72 -7.74 38.70
CA GLU A 252 9.32 -9.07 38.68
C GLU A 252 8.44 -10.14 39.36
N GLU A 253 7.67 -9.78 40.40
CA GLU A 253 6.82 -10.73 41.11
C GLU A 253 5.64 -11.23 40.25
N ALA A 254 5.00 -10.34 39.50
CA ALA A 254 3.99 -10.71 38.51
C ALA A 254 4.60 -11.59 37.40
N CYS A 255 5.84 -11.33 37.01
CA CYS A 255 6.59 -12.17 36.07
C CYS A 255 6.86 -13.57 36.63
N ARG A 256 7.28 -13.69 37.90
CA ARG A 256 7.52 -14.99 38.55
C ARG A 256 6.25 -15.80 38.74
N GLU A 257 5.12 -15.14 39.02
CA GLU A 257 3.82 -15.81 39.06
C GLU A 257 3.42 -16.37 37.69
N MET A 258 3.63 -15.58 36.65
CA MET A 258 3.46 -16.03 35.27
C MET A 258 4.36 -17.22 34.95
N MET A 259 5.61 -17.20 35.40
CA MET A 259 6.50 -18.34 35.22
C MET A 259 6.01 -19.60 35.93
N ARG A 260 5.53 -19.50 37.18
CA ARG A 260 4.92 -20.64 37.89
C ARG A 260 3.73 -21.23 37.14
N ARG A 261 2.84 -20.35 36.65
CA ARG A 261 1.62 -20.75 35.97
C ARG A 261 1.88 -21.45 34.64
N PHE A 262 2.80 -20.92 33.84
CA PHE A 262 3.00 -21.37 32.46
C PHE A 262 4.16 -22.36 32.35
N PHE A 263 5.28 -22.12 33.03
CA PHE A 263 6.49 -22.96 32.94
C PHE A 263 6.67 -23.91 34.13
N GLY A 264 5.73 -23.94 35.08
CA GLY A 264 5.77 -24.85 36.25
C GLY A 264 6.80 -24.49 37.33
N SER A 265 7.54 -23.39 37.16
CA SER A 265 8.58 -22.94 38.09
C SER A 265 8.75 -21.43 38.05
N SER A 266 9.07 -20.79 39.18
CA SER A 266 9.50 -19.39 39.26
C SER A 266 11.01 -19.20 39.06
N GLU A 267 11.78 -20.30 38.93
CA GLU A 267 13.23 -20.26 38.78
C GLU A 267 13.63 -19.99 37.32
N GLY A 268 14.42 -18.93 37.12
CA GLY A 268 14.97 -18.51 35.84
C GLY A 268 15.58 -17.11 35.94
N GLN A 269 16.37 -16.75 34.95
CA GLN A 269 16.92 -15.40 34.81
C GLN A 269 15.89 -14.51 34.12
N LEU A 270 15.46 -13.46 34.80
CA LEU A 270 14.49 -12.48 34.31
C LEU A 270 15.19 -11.18 33.90
N LEU A 271 14.81 -10.65 32.73
CA LEU A 271 15.30 -9.37 32.21
C LEU A 271 14.13 -8.59 31.62
N LEU A 272 13.91 -7.35 32.06
CA LEU A 272 12.93 -6.46 31.44
C LEU A 272 13.49 -5.98 30.09
N LEU A 273 12.80 -6.32 29.00
CA LEU A 273 13.17 -5.89 27.66
C LEU A 273 12.63 -4.49 27.33
N GLY A 274 11.46 -4.14 27.87
CA GLY A 274 10.82 -2.85 27.64
C GLY A 274 9.36 -2.84 28.10
N VAL A 275 8.67 -1.74 27.82
CA VAL A 275 7.25 -1.54 28.16
C VAL A 275 6.49 -1.14 26.91
N VAL A 276 5.41 -1.86 26.60
CA VAL A 276 4.43 -1.48 25.60
C VAL A 276 3.47 -0.46 26.24
N PRO A 277 3.27 0.73 25.64
CA PRO A 277 2.38 1.74 26.18
C PRO A 277 0.92 1.26 26.23
N ALA A 278 0.14 1.82 27.15
CA ALA A 278 -1.29 1.52 27.24
C ALA A 278 -2.03 2.01 25.99
N THR A 279 -3.07 1.28 25.60
CA THR A 279 -3.99 1.66 24.52
C THR A 279 -5.44 1.56 25.00
N ALA A 280 -6.41 1.88 24.15
CA ALA A 280 -7.83 1.68 24.48
C ALA A 280 -8.17 0.19 24.75
N THR A 281 -7.41 -0.74 24.17
CA THR A 281 -7.70 -2.18 24.19
C THR A 281 -6.87 -2.98 25.19
N HIS A 282 -5.76 -2.44 25.69
CA HIS A 282 -4.94 -3.09 26.71
C HIS A 282 -4.22 -2.09 27.64
N PRO A 283 -3.93 -2.46 28.91
CA PRO A 283 -3.10 -1.66 29.81
C PRO A 283 -1.65 -1.58 29.31
N ALA A 284 -0.81 -0.80 30.01
CA ALA A 284 0.63 -0.84 29.77
C ALA A 284 1.17 -2.24 30.10
N VAL A 285 1.98 -2.81 29.19
CA VAL A 285 2.48 -4.20 29.30
C VAL A 285 3.99 -4.18 29.44
N GLU A 286 4.52 -4.66 30.55
CA GLU A 286 5.94 -4.90 30.73
C GLU A 286 6.34 -6.21 30.03
N VAL A 287 7.37 -6.15 29.18
CA VAL A 287 7.84 -7.28 28.37
C VAL A 287 9.10 -7.86 29.01
N TRP A 288 8.99 -9.08 29.53
CA TRP A 288 10.07 -9.74 30.26
C TRP A 288 10.62 -10.93 29.48
N LEU A 289 11.94 -11.08 29.46
CA LEU A 289 12.65 -12.26 28.96
C LEU A 289 12.94 -13.20 30.11
N ALA A 290 12.56 -14.47 29.98
CA ALA A 290 12.89 -15.53 30.93
C ALA A 290 13.82 -16.56 30.28
N ARG A 291 15.02 -16.73 30.86
CA ARG A 291 16.06 -17.68 30.41
C ARG A 291 16.41 -18.69 31.51
N ARG A 292 17.05 -19.81 31.13
CA ARG A 292 17.52 -20.86 32.04
C ARG A 292 16.40 -21.44 32.94
N LEU A 293 15.27 -21.77 32.32
CA LEU A 293 14.11 -22.37 32.99
C LEU A 293 14.47 -23.76 33.58
N ARG A 294 14.10 -24.05 34.83
CA ARG A 294 14.38 -25.35 35.49
C ARG A 294 13.37 -26.46 35.14
N ARG A 295 13.88 -27.70 35.23
CA ARG A 295 13.44 -29.03 34.71
C ARG A 295 12.05 -29.61 35.07
N ASN A 296 11.03 -28.82 35.39
CA ASN A 296 9.66 -29.34 35.51
C ASN A 296 8.72 -28.61 34.55
N LEU A 297 9.02 -28.69 33.25
CA LEU A 297 8.05 -28.39 32.19
C LEU A 297 6.98 -29.49 32.24
N GLY A 298 6.06 -29.39 33.20
CA GLY A 298 4.96 -30.34 33.30
C GLY A 298 4.12 -30.34 32.02
N ASP A 299 3.40 -31.45 31.81
CA ASP A 299 2.42 -31.76 30.76
C ASP A 299 1.23 -30.76 30.65
N GLY A 300 1.43 -29.49 31.00
CA GLY A 300 0.50 -28.39 30.77
C GLY A 300 0.39 -28.10 29.28
N GLY A 301 -0.43 -28.88 28.58
CA GLY A 301 -0.62 -28.89 27.11
C GLY A 301 -1.08 -27.58 26.44
N SER A 302 -0.83 -26.42 27.04
CA SER A 302 -1.11 -25.09 26.50
C SER A 302 0.09 -24.38 25.85
N ILE A 303 1.34 -24.75 26.18
CA ILE A 303 2.55 -24.09 25.65
C ILE A 303 3.13 -24.88 24.50
N GLN A 304 3.53 -24.15 23.45
CA GLN A 304 4.22 -24.66 22.28
C GLN A 304 5.50 -23.86 22.06
N TRP A 305 6.56 -24.55 21.66
CA TRP A 305 7.90 -23.98 21.46
C TRP A 305 8.20 -23.84 19.97
N PHE A 306 8.47 -22.61 19.54
CA PHE A 306 8.72 -22.27 18.14
C PHE A 306 10.09 -21.62 17.98
N SER A 307 10.73 -21.86 16.84
CA SER A 307 11.91 -21.09 16.46
C SER A 307 11.52 -19.63 16.18
N PRO A 308 12.42 -18.66 16.35
CA PRO A 308 12.12 -17.28 15.99
C PRO A 308 11.81 -17.12 14.50
N ALA A 309 12.43 -17.92 13.62
CA ALA A 309 12.13 -17.93 12.18
C ALA A 309 10.68 -18.34 11.90
N GLU A 310 10.19 -19.39 12.56
CA GLU A 310 8.79 -19.80 12.49
C GLU A 310 7.86 -18.67 12.95
N ILE A 311 8.16 -18.04 14.09
CA ILE A 311 7.37 -16.91 14.61
C ILE A 311 7.35 -15.77 13.60
N ILE A 312 8.51 -15.27 13.17
CA ILE A 312 8.65 -14.17 12.22
C ILE A 312 7.88 -14.46 10.93
N SER A 313 8.00 -15.67 10.39
CA SER A 313 7.28 -16.08 9.17
C SER A 313 5.75 -16.04 9.32
N ARG A 314 5.22 -15.98 10.56
CA ARG A 314 3.78 -16.01 10.87
C ARG A 314 3.24 -14.77 11.57
N VAL A 315 4.09 -13.84 12.01
CA VAL A 315 3.65 -12.57 12.59
C VAL A 315 2.71 -11.85 11.62
N GLY A 316 1.51 -11.49 12.10
CA GLY A 316 0.47 -10.84 11.31
C GLY A 316 -0.46 -11.80 10.55
N SER A 317 -0.16 -13.10 10.53
CA SER A 317 -1.09 -14.11 10.03
C SER A 317 -2.29 -14.28 10.99
N PRO A 318 -3.42 -14.85 10.53
CA PRO A 318 -4.56 -15.14 11.41
C PRO A 318 -4.21 -15.99 12.64
N VAL A 319 -3.10 -16.74 12.61
CA VAL A 319 -2.64 -17.59 13.70
C VAL A 319 -1.80 -16.82 14.73
N LEU A 320 -1.18 -15.69 14.37
CA LEU A 320 -0.32 -14.90 15.26
C LEU A 320 -0.52 -13.40 15.01
N ARG A 321 -1.67 -12.89 15.48
CA ARG A 321 -2.09 -11.50 15.33
C ARG A 321 -2.58 -10.83 16.62
N ASP A 322 -2.37 -11.45 17.78
CA ASP A 322 -2.74 -10.84 19.08
C ASP A 322 -1.98 -9.52 19.27
N PRO A 323 -2.66 -8.36 19.44
CA PRO A 323 -2.01 -7.05 19.38
C PRO A 323 -0.92 -6.85 20.43
N VAL A 324 -1.18 -7.32 21.66
CA VAL A 324 -0.20 -7.26 22.77
C VAL A 324 1.01 -8.14 22.45
N THR A 325 0.79 -9.33 21.90
CA THR A 325 1.86 -10.20 21.43
C THR A 325 2.68 -9.53 20.33
N LEU A 326 2.04 -8.93 19.32
CA LEU A 326 2.73 -8.23 18.24
C LEU A 326 3.63 -7.11 18.78
N ALA A 327 3.08 -6.24 19.62
CA ALA A 327 3.83 -5.15 20.24
C ALA A 327 5.00 -5.67 21.12
N ALA A 328 4.77 -6.74 21.87
CA ALA A 328 5.81 -7.36 22.70
C ALA A 328 6.92 -8.02 21.87
N LEU A 329 6.58 -8.68 20.75
CA LEU A 329 7.55 -9.22 19.81
C LEU A 329 8.32 -8.11 19.09
N THR A 330 7.70 -6.95 18.85
CA THR A 330 8.39 -5.76 18.33
C THR A 330 9.43 -5.24 19.32
N VAL A 331 9.12 -5.23 20.62
CA VAL A 331 10.09 -4.92 21.69
C VAL A 331 11.22 -5.96 21.69
N ALA A 332 10.88 -7.24 21.58
CA ALA A 332 11.84 -8.34 21.56
C ALA A 332 12.81 -8.27 20.36
N ALA A 333 12.27 -8.03 19.16
CA ALA A 333 13.01 -7.95 17.90
C ALA A 333 14.05 -6.81 17.88
N ARG A 334 13.86 -5.79 18.74
CA ARG A 334 14.80 -4.67 18.90
C ARG A 334 15.85 -4.92 19.98
N SER A 335 15.65 -5.92 20.83
CA SER A 335 16.52 -6.15 21.97
C SER A 335 17.77 -6.93 21.56
N GLN A 336 18.94 -6.36 21.78
CA GLN A 336 20.23 -7.07 21.67
C GLN A 336 20.35 -8.23 22.69
N LEU A 337 19.43 -8.30 23.67
CA LEU A 337 19.38 -9.37 24.66
C LEU A 337 18.75 -10.66 24.11
N MET A 338 18.23 -10.66 22.87
CA MET A 338 17.74 -11.84 22.15
C MET A 338 18.51 -12.09 20.83
N PRO A 339 19.79 -12.51 20.89
CA PRO A 339 20.58 -12.83 19.70
C PRO A 339 19.92 -13.89 18.82
N GLU A 340 19.16 -14.81 19.42
CA GLU A 340 18.47 -15.89 18.69
C GLU A 340 17.42 -15.32 17.71
N TRP A 341 16.83 -14.17 18.01
CA TRP A 341 15.90 -13.48 17.11
C TRP A 341 16.60 -12.95 15.85
N THR A 342 17.84 -12.49 15.99
CA THR A 342 18.70 -12.00 14.90
C THR A 342 19.39 -13.14 14.16
N THR A 343 19.65 -14.27 14.82
CA THR A 343 20.39 -15.43 14.27
C THR A 343 19.48 -16.47 13.62
N ALA A 344 18.16 -16.47 13.88
CA ALA A 344 17.22 -17.49 13.43
C ALA A 344 17.11 -17.70 11.91
N ILE A 345 17.69 -16.80 11.12
CA ILE A 345 17.66 -16.85 9.67
C ILE A 345 18.81 -17.71 9.10
N SER A 346 19.77 -18.14 9.94
CA SER A 346 21.04 -18.69 9.46
C SER A 346 21.13 -20.23 9.40
N GLU A 347 20.33 -21.00 10.14
CA GLU A 347 20.45 -22.48 10.16
C GLU A 347 19.07 -23.12 10.42
N GLU A 348 18.77 -24.27 9.80
CA GLU A 348 17.94 -25.26 10.50
C GLU A 348 18.58 -25.42 11.87
N VAL A 349 17.91 -25.01 12.94
CA VAL A 349 18.43 -25.20 14.29
C VAL A 349 18.53 -26.71 14.50
N VAL A 350 19.67 -27.29 14.13
CA VAL A 350 20.02 -28.67 14.43
C VAL A 350 20.06 -28.69 15.95
N PRO A 351 19.17 -29.45 16.60
CA PRO A 351 19.14 -29.50 18.05
C PRO A 351 20.56 -29.87 18.52
N SER A 352 21.17 -29.05 19.38
CA SER A 352 22.45 -29.38 20.02
C SER A 352 22.38 -30.81 20.57
N PRO A 353 23.46 -31.60 20.63
CA PRO A 353 23.44 -32.88 21.34
C PRO A 353 23.01 -32.76 22.82
N ASP A 354 23.06 -31.54 23.40
CA ASP A 354 22.53 -31.20 24.73
C ASP A 354 21.08 -30.68 24.74
N SER A 355 20.39 -30.65 23.59
CA SER A 355 19.00 -30.20 23.49
C SER A 355 18.04 -31.19 24.14
N ASP A 356 17.07 -30.66 24.87
CA ASP A 356 16.15 -31.44 25.68
C ASP A 356 15.23 -32.32 24.78
N PRO A 357 15.27 -33.66 24.91
CA PRO A 357 14.44 -34.57 24.11
C PRO A 357 12.95 -34.27 24.19
N ASP A 358 12.47 -33.76 25.34
CA ASP A 358 11.06 -33.43 25.55
C ASP A 358 10.66 -32.13 24.84
N VAL A 359 11.57 -31.17 24.66
CA VAL A 359 11.34 -29.96 23.83
C VAL A 359 11.32 -30.34 22.35
N VAL A 360 12.18 -31.28 21.93
CA VAL A 360 12.17 -31.82 20.56
C VAL A 360 10.89 -32.63 20.29
N ALA A 361 10.39 -33.39 21.28
CA ALA A 361 9.15 -34.16 21.19
C ALA A 361 7.89 -33.27 21.25
N ALA A 362 7.85 -32.25 22.11
CA ALA A 362 6.75 -31.28 22.21
C ALA A 362 6.64 -30.36 20.99
N SER A 363 7.75 -30.16 20.25
CA SER A 363 7.79 -29.46 18.96
C SER A 363 7.41 -30.33 17.75
N ARG A 364 7.02 -31.61 17.91
CA ARG A 364 6.64 -32.48 16.77
C ARG A 364 5.35 -32.09 16.05
N ARG A 365 4.53 -31.20 16.61
CA ARG A 365 3.44 -30.55 15.87
C ARG A 365 4.02 -29.37 15.11
N THR A 366 4.53 -29.62 13.91
CA THR A 366 5.00 -28.55 13.03
C THR A 366 3.87 -27.55 12.79
N LEU A 367 4.19 -26.25 12.76
CA LEU A 367 3.26 -25.17 12.35
C LEU A 367 2.57 -25.44 11.00
N ALA A 368 3.10 -26.36 10.19
CA ALA A 368 2.44 -26.91 9.00
C ALA A 368 1.05 -27.51 9.28
N GLU A 369 0.82 -28.11 10.45
CA GLU A 369 -0.50 -28.63 10.87
C GLU A 369 -1.48 -27.52 11.30
N LEU A 370 -0.98 -26.29 11.56
CA LEU A 370 -1.79 -25.11 11.90
C LEU A 370 -2.25 -24.31 10.67
N ARG A 371 -1.88 -24.74 9.45
CA ARG A 371 -2.00 -23.94 8.21
C ARG A 371 -3.41 -23.79 7.63
N VAL A 372 -4.40 -24.47 8.16
CA VAL A 372 -5.79 -24.26 7.77
C VAL A 372 -6.60 -24.04 9.04
N PRO A 373 -6.78 -22.79 9.50
CA PRO A 373 -7.89 -22.54 10.41
C PRO A 373 -9.15 -22.91 9.64
N ILE A 374 -9.83 -23.96 10.10
CA ILE A 374 -11.21 -24.21 9.69
C ILE A 374 -11.96 -22.98 10.17
N LEU A 375 -12.38 -22.14 9.23
CA LEU A 375 -13.21 -21.01 9.56
C LEU A 375 -14.55 -21.56 10.06
N PRO A 376 -15.10 -21.04 11.18
CA PRO A 376 -16.47 -21.33 11.57
C PRO A 376 -17.45 -21.05 10.42
N ASP A 377 -18.54 -21.81 10.34
CA ASP A 377 -19.53 -21.70 9.25
C ASP A 377 -20.03 -20.27 9.01
N GLU A 378 -20.13 -19.47 10.07
CA GLU A 378 -20.52 -18.06 10.02
C GLU A 378 -19.55 -17.19 9.21
N LEU A 379 -18.26 -17.52 9.21
CA LEU A 379 -17.19 -16.83 8.49
C LEU A 379 -16.97 -17.39 7.07
N LEU A 380 -17.65 -18.47 6.69
CA LEU A 380 -17.63 -19.01 5.32
C LEU A 380 -18.60 -18.26 4.38
N ASP A 381 -19.52 -17.44 4.92
CA ASP A 381 -20.46 -16.67 4.10
C ASP A 381 -19.75 -15.53 3.33
N ALA A 382 -19.39 -15.80 2.08
CA ALA A 382 -18.74 -14.83 1.18
C ALA A 382 -19.62 -13.63 0.80
N SER A 383 -20.91 -13.62 1.18
CA SER A 383 -21.77 -12.43 1.06
C SER A 383 -21.60 -11.44 2.22
N LYS A 384 -20.96 -11.87 3.31
CA LYS A 384 -20.64 -11.07 4.50
C LYS A 384 -19.12 -11.05 4.70
N PRO A 385 -18.43 -10.05 4.14
CA PRO A 385 -16.98 -9.91 4.29
C PRO A 385 -16.57 -9.90 5.76
N SER A 386 -15.63 -10.75 6.13
CA SER A 386 -15.01 -10.79 7.47
C SER A 386 -13.49 -10.75 7.39
N PRO A 387 -12.80 -10.17 8.39
CA PRO A 387 -11.34 -10.05 8.42
C PRO A 387 -10.57 -11.33 8.08
N GLU A 388 -11.05 -12.46 8.58
CA GLU A 388 -10.41 -13.77 8.45
C GLU A 388 -10.39 -14.30 7.01
N GLN A 389 -11.23 -13.73 6.13
CA GLN A 389 -11.31 -14.05 4.71
C GLN A 389 -10.24 -13.33 3.88
N PHE A 390 -9.53 -12.34 4.42
CA PHE A 390 -8.59 -11.52 3.66
C PHE A 390 -7.17 -11.61 4.21
N LEU A 391 -6.20 -11.58 3.31
CA LEU A 391 -4.79 -11.36 3.64
C LEU A 391 -4.46 -9.86 3.62
N ASN A 392 -3.51 -9.46 4.45
CA ASN A 392 -3.05 -8.08 4.51
C ASN A 392 -2.20 -7.72 3.28
N PRO A 393 -2.48 -6.60 2.59
CA PRO A 393 -1.75 -6.22 1.37
C PRO A 393 -0.30 -5.81 1.63
N GLU A 394 0.02 -5.16 2.74
CA GLU A 394 1.39 -4.78 3.12
C GLU A 394 2.24 -6.01 3.47
N LEU A 395 1.68 -7.01 4.15
CA LEU A 395 2.40 -8.27 4.41
C LEU A 395 2.63 -9.05 3.13
N SER A 396 1.62 -9.12 2.26
CA SER A 396 1.76 -9.75 0.94
C SER A 396 2.80 -9.03 0.06
N TRP A 397 2.97 -7.71 0.23
CA TRP A 397 4.06 -6.97 -0.41
C TRP A 397 5.45 -7.36 0.14
N ILE A 398 5.58 -7.55 1.46
CA ILE A 398 6.83 -8.04 2.06
C ILE A 398 7.17 -9.44 1.55
N GLU A 399 6.17 -10.31 1.41
CA GLU A 399 6.33 -11.64 0.81
C GLU A 399 6.75 -11.58 -0.67
N PHE A 400 6.24 -10.61 -1.43
CA PHE A 400 6.74 -10.33 -2.78
C PHE A 400 8.24 -9.98 -2.76
N ASN A 401 8.65 -8.99 -1.97
CA ASN A 401 10.06 -8.57 -1.96
C ASN A 401 10.99 -9.66 -1.39
N SER A 402 10.49 -10.49 -0.47
CA SER A 402 11.20 -11.66 0.07
C SER A 402 11.50 -12.70 -1.02
N ARG A 403 10.61 -12.85 -2.00
CA ARG A 403 10.82 -13.73 -3.16
C ARG A 403 11.76 -13.12 -4.20
N VAL A 404 11.75 -11.80 -4.37
CA VAL A 404 12.78 -11.10 -5.18
C VAL A 404 14.17 -11.30 -4.54
N LEU A 405 14.28 -11.20 -3.21
CA LEU A 405 15.53 -11.50 -2.51
C LEU A 405 15.96 -12.96 -2.70
N ALA A 406 15.02 -13.91 -2.75
CA ALA A 406 15.35 -15.31 -3.04
C ALA A 406 16.01 -15.50 -4.42
N LEU A 407 15.70 -14.67 -5.42
CA LEU A 407 16.39 -14.69 -6.72
C LEU A 407 17.84 -14.18 -6.64
N ALA A 408 18.15 -13.24 -5.73
CA ALA A 408 19.53 -12.86 -5.46
C ALA A 408 20.30 -13.98 -4.75
N GLU A 409 19.62 -14.75 -3.90
CA GLU A 409 20.19 -15.87 -3.16
C GLU A 409 20.40 -17.12 -4.04
N ASP A 410 19.63 -17.26 -5.12
CA ASP A 410 19.63 -18.43 -6.01
C ASP A 410 20.93 -18.52 -6.84
N PRO A 411 21.76 -19.57 -6.67
CA PRO A 411 22.99 -19.75 -7.45
C PRO A 411 22.73 -20.13 -8.92
N GLY A 412 21.50 -20.50 -9.30
CA GLY A 412 21.10 -20.72 -10.69
C GLY A 412 20.91 -19.42 -11.48
N VAL A 413 20.82 -18.27 -10.80
CA VAL A 413 20.72 -16.95 -11.43
C VAL A 413 22.14 -16.42 -11.75
N PRO A 414 22.40 -15.85 -12.94
CA PRO A 414 23.70 -15.28 -13.27
C PRO A 414 24.18 -14.22 -12.26
N LEU A 415 25.49 -14.15 -12.03
CA LEU A 415 26.04 -13.42 -10.88
C LEU A 415 25.69 -11.92 -10.87
N LEU A 416 25.80 -11.22 -12.00
CA LEU A 416 25.46 -9.80 -12.06
C LEU A 416 23.94 -9.56 -11.99
N GLU A 417 23.14 -10.56 -12.33
CA GLU A 417 21.69 -10.53 -12.16
C GLU A 417 21.30 -10.70 -10.68
N ARG A 418 22.04 -11.52 -9.91
CA ARG A 418 21.90 -11.61 -8.45
C ARG A 418 22.22 -10.27 -7.78
N VAL A 419 23.27 -9.57 -8.24
CA VAL A 419 23.60 -8.19 -7.79
C VAL A 419 22.46 -7.23 -8.15
N ARG A 420 21.91 -7.33 -9.37
CA ARG A 420 20.75 -6.53 -9.80
C ARG A 420 19.53 -6.76 -8.92
N PHE A 421 19.23 -8.01 -8.54
CA PHE A 421 18.12 -8.31 -7.63
C PHE A 421 18.34 -7.74 -6.23
N LEU A 422 19.57 -7.70 -5.70
CA LEU A 422 19.86 -7.01 -4.43
C LEU A 422 19.56 -5.51 -4.50
N ALA A 423 19.95 -4.85 -5.59
CA ALA A 423 19.61 -3.44 -5.83
C ALA A 423 18.09 -3.23 -5.96
N ILE A 424 17.39 -4.13 -6.65
CA ILE A 424 15.92 -4.08 -6.77
C ILE A 424 15.25 -4.23 -5.40
N VAL A 425 15.71 -5.16 -4.55
CA VAL A 425 15.17 -5.33 -3.19
C VAL A 425 15.33 -4.05 -2.36
N SER A 426 16.49 -3.40 -2.46
CA SER A 426 16.78 -2.13 -1.77
C SER A 426 15.87 -1.00 -2.24
N THR A 427 15.78 -0.78 -3.55
CA THR A 427 14.95 0.30 -4.13
C THR A 427 13.45 0.07 -3.90
N ASN A 428 12.99 -1.19 -3.93
CA ASN A 428 11.62 -1.55 -3.54
C ASN A 428 11.34 -1.20 -2.08
N LEU A 429 12.29 -1.47 -1.17
CA LEU A 429 12.16 -1.10 0.25
C LEU A 429 12.09 0.42 0.42
N ASP A 430 12.91 1.18 -0.30
CA ASP A 430 12.89 2.64 -0.28
C ASP A 430 11.49 3.19 -0.64
N GLU A 431 10.87 2.69 -1.71
CA GLU A 431 9.48 3.07 -2.07
C GLU A 431 8.47 2.63 -1.00
N PHE A 432 8.62 1.42 -0.45
CA PHE A 432 7.71 0.91 0.59
C PHE A 432 7.75 1.79 1.85
N PHE A 433 8.92 2.20 2.31
CA PHE A 433 9.03 3.11 3.44
C PHE A 433 8.44 4.48 3.11
N SER A 434 8.86 5.07 2.00
CA SER A 434 8.44 6.41 1.58
C SER A 434 6.92 6.53 1.41
N VAL A 435 6.27 5.50 0.86
CA VAL A 435 4.84 5.53 0.53
C VAL A 435 3.98 4.83 1.58
N LYS A 436 4.27 3.56 1.87
CA LYS A 436 3.37 2.70 2.67
C LYS A 436 3.56 2.93 4.16
N VAL A 437 4.79 2.84 4.64
CA VAL A 437 5.09 3.10 6.05
C VAL A 437 4.81 4.57 6.39
N GLY A 438 5.15 5.50 5.49
CA GLY A 438 4.78 6.91 5.63
C GLY A 438 3.26 7.14 5.77
N GLY A 439 2.46 6.53 4.89
CA GLY A 439 1.00 6.62 4.98
C GLY A 439 0.40 6.00 6.26
N LEU A 440 0.95 4.86 6.72
CA LEU A 440 0.54 4.24 7.98
C LEU A 440 0.88 5.11 9.19
N LYS A 441 2.10 5.68 9.24
CA LYS A 441 2.50 6.61 10.30
C LYS A 441 1.63 7.85 10.35
N ARG A 442 1.30 8.42 9.18
CA ARG A 442 0.36 9.55 9.09
C ARG A 442 -1.03 9.16 9.61
N ALA A 443 -1.53 7.97 9.26
CA ALA A 443 -2.81 7.48 9.77
C ALA A 443 -2.80 7.31 11.29
N VAL A 444 -1.73 6.76 11.87
CA VAL A 444 -1.55 6.66 13.32
C VAL A 444 -1.49 8.04 13.98
N ALA A 445 -0.72 8.97 13.42
CA ALA A 445 -0.62 10.34 13.92
C ALA A 445 -1.97 11.07 13.88
N ALA A 446 -2.79 10.79 12.87
CA ALA A 446 -4.17 11.29 12.76
C ALA A 446 -5.19 10.55 13.65
N GLY A 447 -4.73 9.61 14.50
CA GLY A 447 -5.59 8.84 15.42
C GLY A 447 -6.49 7.81 14.71
N VAL A 448 -6.15 7.40 13.49
CA VAL A 448 -6.93 6.42 12.74
C VAL A 448 -6.73 5.03 13.34
N THR A 449 -7.75 4.52 14.02
CA THR A 449 -7.76 3.17 14.60
C THR A 449 -8.53 2.16 13.75
N LYS A 450 -9.24 2.63 12.70
CA LYS A 450 -10.09 1.77 11.86
C LYS A 450 -9.24 0.71 11.16
N PRO A 451 -9.52 -0.60 11.39
CA PRO A 451 -8.78 -1.66 10.72
C PRO A 451 -9.04 -1.75 9.22
N GLY A 452 -8.10 -2.39 8.52
CA GLY A 452 -8.24 -2.80 7.12
C GLY A 452 -9.25 -3.94 6.93
N LEU A 453 -9.36 -4.43 5.69
CA LEU A 453 -10.22 -5.57 5.36
C LEU A 453 -9.78 -6.86 6.06
N ASP A 454 -8.52 -6.96 6.43
CA ASP A 454 -7.85 -8.06 7.14
C ASP A 454 -7.96 -7.94 8.68
N GLY A 455 -8.53 -6.84 9.18
CA GLY A 455 -8.76 -6.63 10.61
C GLY A 455 -7.59 -6.03 11.39
N LEU A 456 -6.46 -5.70 10.74
CA LEU A 456 -5.33 -5.03 11.39
C LEU A 456 -5.48 -3.50 11.34
N SER A 457 -5.30 -2.85 12.48
CA SER A 457 -5.16 -1.39 12.60
C SER A 457 -3.82 -0.89 12.05
N PRO A 458 -3.70 0.40 11.71
CA PRO A 458 -2.43 0.96 11.22
C PRO A 458 -1.24 0.74 12.16
N GLN A 459 -1.46 0.82 13.48
CA GLN A 459 -0.40 0.59 14.48
C GLN A 459 0.06 -0.87 14.49
N GLU A 460 -0.87 -1.82 14.50
CA GLU A 460 -0.54 -3.25 14.44
C GLU A 460 0.22 -3.60 13.16
N GLN A 461 -0.15 -2.99 12.03
CA GLN A 461 0.59 -3.15 10.77
C GLN A 461 2.03 -2.63 10.88
N LEU A 462 2.25 -1.46 11.48
CA LEU A 462 3.60 -0.94 11.71
C LEU A 462 4.44 -1.87 12.59
N ASP A 463 3.85 -2.45 13.64
CA ASP A 463 4.52 -3.40 14.52
C ASP A 463 4.93 -4.67 13.76
N ILE A 464 4.02 -5.24 12.96
CA ILE A 464 4.33 -6.41 12.13
C ILE A 464 5.41 -6.08 11.10
N ILE A 465 5.30 -4.94 10.40
CA ILE A 465 6.28 -4.49 9.40
C ILE A 465 7.67 -4.38 10.05
N ALA A 466 7.78 -3.79 11.24
CA ALA A 466 9.05 -3.62 11.94
C ALA A 466 9.73 -4.97 12.24
N ILE A 467 8.97 -6.01 12.59
CA ILE A 467 9.51 -7.35 12.81
C ILE A 467 9.97 -7.97 11.49
N ARG A 468 9.09 -7.99 10.49
CA ARG A 468 9.30 -8.69 9.21
C ARG A 468 10.41 -8.08 8.36
N VAL A 469 10.47 -6.76 8.29
CA VAL A 469 11.43 -6.04 7.43
C VAL A 469 12.84 -6.11 7.99
N ARG A 470 13.04 -6.04 9.31
CA ARG A 470 14.38 -6.18 9.92
C ARG A 470 15.01 -7.52 9.55
N THR A 471 14.24 -8.60 9.68
CA THR A 471 14.67 -9.94 9.25
C THR A 471 15.02 -9.99 7.76
N MET A 472 14.23 -9.34 6.91
CA MET A 472 14.50 -9.29 5.47
C MET A 472 15.80 -8.50 5.16
N VAL A 473 16.03 -7.38 5.85
CA VAL A 473 17.26 -6.57 5.74
C VAL A 473 18.49 -7.37 6.18
N ASP A 474 18.42 -8.08 7.31
CA ASP A 474 19.54 -8.96 7.75
C ASP A 474 19.87 -10.02 6.70
N ARG A 475 18.84 -10.59 6.06
CA ARG A 475 18.98 -11.59 4.98
C ARG A 475 19.59 -10.96 3.72
N GLN A 476 19.16 -9.75 3.35
CA GLN A 476 19.73 -8.96 2.26
C GLN A 476 21.23 -8.71 2.46
N TYR A 477 21.65 -8.28 3.65
CA TYR A 477 23.07 -7.97 3.93
C TYR A 477 23.95 -9.21 4.01
N ARG A 478 23.43 -10.37 4.46
CA ARG A 478 24.15 -11.65 4.32
C ARG A 478 24.36 -12.02 2.86
N CYS A 479 23.32 -11.93 2.04
CA CYS A 479 23.40 -12.22 0.62
C CYS A 479 24.39 -11.27 -0.09
N PHE A 480 24.33 -9.98 0.23
CA PHE A 480 25.31 -8.99 -0.20
C PHE A 480 26.74 -9.38 0.16
N ASN A 481 27.00 -9.69 1.43
CA ASN A 481 28.34 -10.06 1.89
C ASN A 481 28.86 -11.33 1.19
N GLN A 482 27.98 -12.32 0.95
CA GLN A 482 28.34 -13.51 0.19
C GLN A 482 28.67 -13.18 -1.28
N ILE A 483 27.79 -12.46 -1.98
CA ILE A 483 27.98 -12.16 -3.40
C ILE A 483 29.22 -11.27 -3.60
N VAL A 484 29.30 -10.18 -2.85
CA VAL A 484 30.28 -9.13 -3.09
C VAL A 484 31.67 -9.50 -2.58
N ARG A 485 31.78 -10.07 -1.37
CA ARG A 485 33.10 -10.41 -0.81
C ARG A 485 33.66 -11.71 -1.40
N ARG A 486 32.81 -12.66 -1.81
CA ARG A 486 33.25 -14.01 -2.20
C ARG A 486 33.02 -14.35 -3.67
N ASP A 487 31.83 -14.08 -4.21
CA ASP A 487 31.47 -14.59 -5.54
C ASP A 487 32.02 -13.66 -6.64
N LEU A 488 31.84 -12.34 -6.55
CA LEU A 488 32.37 -11.35 -7.51
C LEU A 488 33.90 -11.32 -7.55
N SER A 489 34.56 -11.51 -6.41
CA SER A 489 36.02 -11.48 -6.31
C SER A 489 36.71 -12.57 -7.15
N ARG A 490 36.03 -13.69 -7.43
CA ARG A 490 36.52 -14.75 -8.33
C ARG A 490 36.60 -14.33 -9.79
N TYR A 491 35.87 -13.28 -10.17
CA TYR A 491 35.83 -12.71 -11.51
C TYR A 491 36.61 -11.38 -11.59
N GLY A 492 37.43 -11.07 -10.57
CA GLY A 492 38.25 -9.85 -10.56
C GLY A 492 37.46 -8.56 -10.27
N ILE A 493 36.20 -8.68 -9.83
CA ILE A 493 35.37 -7.53 -9.44
C ILE A 493 35.36 -7.47 -7.90
N ARG A 494 36.10 -6.52 -7.31
CA ARG A 494 36.17 -6.37 -5.84
C ARG A 494 35.75 -4.98 -5.41
N LEU A 495 34.99 -4.90 -4.32
CA LEU A 495 34.83 -3.65 -3.59
C LEU A 495 35.94 -3.56 -2.53
N ARG A 496 36.89 -2.66 -2.74
CA ARG A 496 38.10 -2.49 -1.90
C ARG A 496 37.88 -1.39 -0.87
N ALA A 497 38.39 -1.61 0.34
CA ALA A 497 38.48 -0.55 1.35
C ALA A 497 39.74 0.29 1.10
N TRP A 498 39.80 1.50 1.66
CA TRP A 498 40.93 2.41 1.50
C TRP A 498 42.25 1.78 1.99
N GLU A 499 42.19 1.02 3.09
CA GLU A 499 43.33 0.38 3.72
C GLU A 499 43.91 -0.77 2.89
N ASP A 500 43.12 -1.31 1.95
CA ASP A 500 43.57 -2.37 1.06
C ASP A 500 44.31 -1.82 -0.18
N LEU A 501 44.32 -0.51 -0.41
CA LEU A 501 44.87 0.09 -1.62
C LEU A 501 46.38 0.29 -1.52
N ASP A 502 47.08 0.14 -2.65
CA ASP A 502 48.50 0.49 -2.73
C ASP A 502 48.72 2.01 -2.82
N GLU A 503 49.98 2.44 -2.71
CA GLU A 503 50.32 3.87 -2.71
C GLU A 503 49.92 4.59 -4.00
N LYS A 504 49.94 3.91 -5.15
CA LYS A 504 49.58 4.50 -6.46
C LYS A 504 48.07 4.65 -6.57
N GLU A 505 47.32 3.63 -6.18
CA GLU A 505 45.86 3.65 -6.13
C GLU A 505 45.36 4.74 -5.17
N GLN A 506 45.96 4.85 -3.99
CA GLN A 506 45.66 5.94 -3.06
C GLN A 506 46.00 7.32 -3.62
N GLN A 507 47.11 7.44 -4.37
CA GLN A 507 47.49 8.69 -5.02
C GLN A 507 46.48 9.09 -6.10
N TYR A 508 46.05 8.14 -6.92
CA TYR A 508 45.00 8.36 -7.90
C TYR A 508 43.70 8.84 -7.24
N LEU A 509 43.27 8.20 -6.15
CA LEU A 509 42.04 8.60 -5.46
C LEU A 509 42.17 9.93 -4.71
N ARG A 510 43.38 10.32 -4.27
CA ARG A 510 43.67 11.66 -3.76
C ARG A 510 43.42 12.72 -4.84
N GLU A 511 44.00 12.53 -6.02
CA GLU A 511 43.83 13.44 -7.16
C GLU A 511 42.36 13.50 -7.60
N TYR A 512 41.70 12.34 -7.71
CA TYR A 512 40.27 12.27 -8.00
C TYR A 512 39.43 13.01 -6.94
N PHE A 513 39.77 12.85 -5.66
CA PHE A 513 39.07 13.55 -4.59
C PHE A 513 39.22 15.07 -4.73
N ASP A 514 40.45 15.56 -4.89
CA ASP A 514 40.72 17.00 -4.98
C ASP A 514 40.06 17.67 -6.20
N GLU A 515 40.06 16.98 -7.35
CA GLU A 515 39.56 17.55 -8.61
C GLU A 515 38.04 17.38 -8.79
N GLN A 516 37.48 16.25 -8.38
CA GLN A 516 36.10 15.86 -8.72
C GLN A 516 35.16 15.84 -7.51
N VAL A 517 35.64 15.45 -6.33
CA VAL A 517 34.78 15.22 -5.15
C VAL A 517 34.74 16.44 -4.24
N PHE A 518 35.90 16.93 -3.80
CA PHE A 518 36.05 18.04 -2.86
C PHE A 518 35.26 19.29 -3.26
N PRO A 519 35.27 19.76 -4.54
CA PRO A 519 34.54 20.96 -4.94
C PRO A 519 33.01 20.84 -4.85
N LEU A 520 32.48 19.61 -4.77
CA LEU A 520 31.04 19.32 -4.71
C LEU A 520 30.52 19.11 -3.28
N LEU A 521 31.41 19.02 -2.29
CA LEU A 521 31.04 18.76 -0.91
C LEU A 521 31.03 20.06 -0.10
N THR A 522 30.01 20.22 0.74
CA THR A 522 29.92 21.35 1.68
C THR A 522 29.61 20.83 3.09
N PRO A 523 30.53 21.01 4.06
CA PRO A 523 30.30 20.60 5.43
C PRO A 523 29.24 21.48 6.10
N LYS A 524 28.25 20.87 6.73
CA LYS A 524 27.18 21.56 7.47
C LYS A 524 27.23 21.14 8.94
N ALA A 525 27.19 22.08 9.89
CA ALA A 525 27.21 21.72 11.31
C ALA A 525 25.88 21.07 11.73
N LEU A 526 25.92 19.93 12.43
CA LEU A 526 24.73 19.25 12.97
C LEU A 526 24.42 19.80 14.37
N THR A 527 23.93 21.03 14.43
CA THR A 527 23.56 21.72 15.68
C THR A 527 22.34 22.63 15.47
N GLY A 528 21.54 22.80 16.52
CA GLY A 528 20.46 23.80 16.61
C GLY A 528 20.85 25.05 17.40
N ALA A 529 22.16 25.33 17.53
CA ALA A 529 22.64 26.50 18.27
C ALA A 529 22.17 27.82 17.63
N PRO A 530 21.99 28.90 18.42
CA PRO A 530 21.62 30.21 17.88
C PRO A 530 22.56 30.65 16.75
N GLY A 531 21.99 30.95 15.57
CA GLY A 531 22.75 31.34 14.37
C GLY A 531 23.17 30.19 13.44
N HIS A 532 22.95 28.92 13.84
CA HIS A 532 23.23 27.73 13.03
C HIS A 532 21.96 26.85 12.96
N PRO A 533 21.17 26.92 11.87
CA PRO A 533 20.05 26.00 11.70
C PRO A 533 20.56 24.58 11.46
N PHE A 534 19.85 23.59 11.98
CA PHE A 534 20.10 22.20 11.64
C PHE A 534 19.95 22.02 10.12
N PRO A 535 20.91 21.35 9.44
CA PRO A 535 20.88 21.23 7.99
C PRO A 535 19.78 20.29 7.55
N HIS A 536 19.04 20.70 6.54
CA HIS A 536 18.10 19.82 5.87
C HIS A 536 18.85 18.63 5.23
N ILE A 537 18.51 17.41 5.64
CA ILE A 537 19.03 16.17 5.07
C ILE A 537 18.12 15.70 3.93
N GLU A 538 18.65 15.61 2.73
CA GLU A 538 17.87 15.27 1.53
C GLU A 538 17.41 13.79 1.52
N ASP A 539 16.28 13.53 0.86
CA ASP A 539 15.70 12.18 0.73
C ASP A 539 16.63 11.24 -0.07
N LEU A 540 16.89 10.05 0.45
CA LEU A 540 17.73 9.00 -0.14
C LEU A 540 19.18 9.41 -0.46
N LEU A 541 19.62 10.60 -0.03
CA LEU A 541 21.00 11.06 -0.23
C LEU A 541 21.95 10.31 0.72
N LEU A 542 22.98 9.66 0.16
CA LEU A 542 24.07 9.12 0.96
C LEU A 542 24.77 10.27 1.70
N SER A 543 24.83 10.18 3.02
CA SER A 543 25.35 11.25 3.88
C SER A 543 26.37 10.68 4.86
N LEU A 544 27.32 11.50 5.30
CA LEU A 544 28.30 11.16 6.33
C LEU A 544 28.12 12.09 7.54
N THR A 545 28.07 11.51 8.73
CA THR A 545 28.22 12.23 9.99
C THR A 545 29.68 12.23 10.40
N VAL A 546 30.23 13.42 10.66
CA VAL A 546 31.63 13.62 11.09
C VAL A 546 31.62 14.07 12.54
N MET A 547 32.33 13.36 13.40
CA MET A 547 32.53 13.69 14.80
C MET A 547 33.88 14.42 14.97
N LEU A 548 33.84 15.62 15.53
CA LEU A 548 34.95 16.56 15.55
C LEU A 548 35.25 17.05 16.97
N ARG A 549 36.51 17.38 17.22
CA ARG A 549 36.98 18.06 18.44
C ARG A 549 38.00 19.12 18.08
N ASP A 550 37.97 20.27 18.74
CA ASP A 550 39.00 21.30 18.54
C ASP A 550 40.35 20.83 19.13
N GLU A 551 41.46 21.08 18.43
CA GLU A 551 42.82 20.60 18.82
C GLU A 551 43.30 21.12 20.20
N GLY A 552 42.73 22.22 20.69
CA GLY A 552 43.00 22.77 22.03
C GLY A 552 42.23 22.11 23.18
N GLY A 553 41.42 21.08 22.89
CA GLY A 553 40.46 20.49 23.82
C GLY A 553 39.13 21.26 23.86
N GLY A 554 38.02 20.54 23.97
CA GLY A 554 36.68 21.12 23.90
C GLY A 554 35.58 20.06 23.76
N PRO A 555 34.30 20.49 23.76
CA PRO A 555 33.19 19.58 23.54
C PRO A 555 33.24 19.00 22.12
N VAL A 556 32.80 17.75 22.00
CA VAL A 556 32.62 17.11 20.70
C VAL A 556 31.48 17.82 19.95
N HIS A 557 31.71 18.09 18.67
CA HIS A 557 30.70 18.64 17.77
C HIS A 557 30.54 17.74 16.54
N PHE A 558 29.38 17.86 15.89
CA PHE A 558 29.00 17.00 14.77
C PHE A 558 28.82 17.82 13.50
N ALA A 559 29.18 17.24 12.37
CA ALA A 559 28.94 17.82 11.06
C ALA A 559 28.36 16.78 10.09
N HIS A 560 27.71 17.27 9.06
CA HIS A 560 27.10 16.54 7.97
C HIS A 560 27.81 16.86 6.66
N LEU A 561 28.07 15.82 5.89
CA LEU A 561 28.52 15.91 4.50
C LEU A 561 27.56 15.06 3.66
N GLY A 562 26.81 15.68 2.75
CA GLY A 562 26.00 14.97 1.75
C GLY A 562 26.85 14.63 0.53
N VAL A 563 26.77 13.40 0.04
CA VAL A 563 27.44 12.97 -1.20
C VAL A 563 26.56 13.36 -2.38
N ALA A 564 27.04 14.23 -3.26
CA ALA A 564 26.29 14.68 -4.44
C ALA A 564 25.89 13.50 -5.34
N ASP A 565 24.66 13.52 -5.86
CA ASP A 565 24.08 12.50 -6.75
C ASP A 565 24.75 12.45 -8.14
N THR A 566 25.49 13.49 -8.50
CA THR A 566 26.31 13.56 -9.72
C THR A 566 27.59 12.73 -9.62
N LEU A 567 28.03 12.36 -8.42
CA LEU A 567 29.20 11.50 -8.21
C LEU A 567 28.80 10.02 -8.38
N PRO A 568 29.68 9.19 -8.97
CA PRO A 568 29.43 7.76 -9.07
C PRO A 568 29.38 7.14 -7.66
N ARG A 569 28.52 6.14 -7.46
CA ARG A 569 28.46 5.40 -6.20
C ARG A 569 29.78 4.65 -5.94
N PHE A 570 30.40 4.16 -7.01
CA PHE A 570 31.61 3.36 -6.98
C PHE A 570 32.68 3.94 -7.91
N VAL A 571 33.82 4.32 -7.35
CA VAL A 571 34.97 4.84 -8.13
C VAL A 571 35.79 3.65 -8.62
N ARG A 572 35.88 3.48 -9.94
CA ARG A 572 36.68 2.41 -10.57
C ARG A 572 38.16 2.74 -10.51
N LEU A 573 39.00 1.74 -10.18
CA LEU A 573 40.46 1.90 -10.22
C LEU A 573 40.99 1.77 -11.67
N PRO A 574 42.04 2.51 -12.04
CA PRO A 574 42.45 2.64 -13.45
C PRO A 574 43.06 1.37 -14.06
N GLU A 575 43.67 0.50 -13.25
CA GLU A 575 44.37 -0.71 -13.72
C GLU A 575 43.60 -2.01 -13.45
N SER A 576 42.36 -1.94 -12.94
CA SER A 576 41.55 -3.11 -12.57
C SER A 576 40.04 -2.87 -12.70
N ASP A 577 39.26 -3.95 -12.56
CA ASP A 577 37.80 -3.88 -12.36
C ASP A 577 37.45 -3.85 -10.86
N ASP A 578 38.39 -3.40 -10.03
CA ASP A 578 38.11 -3.13 -8.63
C ASP A 578 37.50 -1.73 -8.49
N PHE A 579 36.65 -1.59 -7.48
CA PHE A 579 35.93 -0.37 -7.18
C PHE A 579 36.11 0.01 -5.73
N VAL A 580 36.13 1.31 -5.47
CA VAL A 580 36.14 1.89 -4.11
C VAL A 580 34.82 2.64 -3.90
N PRO A 581 34.04 2.30 -2.85
CA PRO A 581 32.86 3.08 -2.51
C PRO A 581 33.19 4.54 -2.24
N ILE A 582 32.39 5.46 -2.79
CA ILE A 582 32.67 6.90 -2.71
C ILE A 582 32.81 7.42 -1.27
N GLU A 583 32.04 6.87 -0.32
CA GLU A 583 32.14 7.23 1.10
C GLU A 583 33.48 6.87 1.72
N GLN A 584 34.20 5.85 1.21
CA GLN A 584 35.56 5.52 1.67
C GLN A 584 36.57 6.56 1.18
N VAL A 585 36.43 6.99 -0.08
CA VAL A 585 37.25 8.08 -0.64
C VAL A 585 37.06 9.37 0.15
N ILE A 586 35.81 9.71 0.50
CA ILE A 586 35.50 10.90 1.30
C ILE A 586 36.03 10.74 2.73
N ARG A 587 35.79 9.58 3.37
CA ARG A 587 36.24 9.30 4.75
C ARG A 587 37.75 9.44 4.90
N ALA A 588 38.54 9.00 3.91
CA ALA A 588 40.00 9.11 3.93
C ALA A 588 40.52 10.56 3.88
N HIS A 589 39.76 11.49 3.29
CA HIS A 589 40.20 12.88 3.05
C HIS A 589 39.38 13.94 3.81
N VAL A 590 38.43 13.49 4.65
CA VAL A 590 37.49 14.36 5.37
C VAL A 590 38.16 15.44 6.23
N GLY A 591 39.40 15.21 6.69
CA GLY A 591 40.16 16.16 7.50
C GLY A 591 40.41 17.50 6.79
N ILE A 592 40.45 17.52 5.45
CA ILE A 592 40.68 18.74 4.65
C ILE A 592 39.58 19.80 4.90
N PHE A 593 38.35 19.37 5.22
CA PHE A 593 37.23 20.28 5.50
C PHE A 593 37.33 20.98 6.86
N TYR A 594 38.17 20.51 7.79
CA TYR A 594 38.15 20.90 9.19
C TYR A 594 39.54 21.27 9.74
N PRO A 595 40.19 22.33 9.22
CA PRO A 595 41.49 22.77 9.72
C PRO A 595 41.42 23.19 11.20
N GLY A 596 42.41 22.77 12.00
CA GLY A 596 42.47 23.05 13.45
C GLY A 596 41.54 22.20 14.31
N ARG A 597 40.98 21.12 13.73
CA ARG A 597 40.09 20.18 14.41
C ARG A 597 40.52 18.75 14.14
N GLU A 598 40.43 17.94 15.18
CA GLU A 598 40.60 16.49 15.14
C GLU A 598 39.31 15.83 14.66
N VAL A 599 39.39 15.05 13.58
CA VAL A 599 38.31 14.15 13.15
C VAL A 599 38.42 12.88 13.98
N LEU A 600 37.42 12.63 14.81
CA LEU A 600 37.38 11.46 15.70
C LEU A 600 36.83 10.23 14.96
N GLU A 601 35.66 10.37 14.32
CA GLU A 601 34.98 9.29 13.63
C GLU A 601 34.12 9.82 12.48
N VAL A 602 33.87 9.00 11.46
CA VAL A 602 33.01 9.32 10.33
C VAL A 602 32.10 8.14 10.00
N HIS A 603 30.79 8.36 10.04
CA HIS A 603 29.78 7.32 9.85
C HIS A 603 28.80 7.67 8.72
N PRO A 604 28.69 6.88 7.65
CA PRO A 604 27.63 7.02 6.67
C PRO A 604 26.25 6.75 7.29
N PHE A 605 25.27 7.45 6.76
CA PHE A 605 23.85 7.27 7.02
C PHE A 605 23.03 7.70 5.81
N ARG A 606 21.78 7.28 5.76
CA ARG A 606 20.82 7.69 4.74
C ARG A 606 19.43 7.82 5.36
N VAL A 607 18.65 8.80 4.91
CA VAL A 607 17.26 8.97 5.36
C VAL A 607 16.29 8.66 4.23
N THR A 608 15.12 8.15 4.57
CA THR A 608 13.99 8.04 3.66
C THR A 608 12.88 8.95 4.18
N ARG A 609 12.34 9.80 3.31
CA ARG A 609 11.25 10.75 3.60
C ARG A 609 9.96 10.28 2.95
N MET A 610 8.86 10.78 3.52
CA MET A 610 7.53 10.50 3.02
C MET A 610 7.34 11.07 1.60
N GLY A 611 6.87 10.25 0.67
CA GLY A 611 6.84 10.60 -0.76
C GLY A 611 5.47 11.01 -1.32
N ASP A 612 4.42 11.10 -0.50
CA ASP A 612 3.05 11.29 -1.01
C ASP A 612 2.73 12.77 -1.28
N LEU A 613 2.40 13.05 -2.54
CA LEU A 613 1.88 14.34 -3.00
C LEU A 613 0.37 14.37 -2.72
N GLU A 614 -0.06 14.96 -1.61
CA GLU A 614 -1.48 15.30 -1.43
C GLU A 614 -1.72 16.68 -2.06
N LEU A 615 -2.05 16.66 -3.35
CA LEU A 615 -2.39 17.87 -4.08
C LEU A 615 -3.76 18.38 -3.63
N ASP A 616 -3.85 19.66 -3.26
CA ASP A 616 -5.13 20.36 -3.18
C ASP A 616 -5.59 20.74 -4.60
N GLU A 617 -6.14 19.73 -5.28
CA GLU A 617 -6.49 19.75 -6.71
C GLU A 617 -7.66 20.69 -7.04
N GLN A 618 -8.29 21.31 -6.04
CA GLN A 618 -9.44 22.21 -6.21
C GLN A 618 -9.05 23.70 -6.18
N VAL A 619 -7.85 24.04 -5.69
CA VAL A 619 -7.38 25.42 -5.55
C VAL A 619 -6.60 25.91 -6.78
N ALA A 620 -6.01 25.00 -7.55
CA ALA A 620 -5.16 25.35 -8.68
C ALA A 620 -5.94 25.41 -10.00
N ALA A 621 -5.98 26.59 -10.63
CA ALA A 621 -6.49 26.75 -12.00
C ALA A 621 -5.61 26.04 -13.06
N ASP A 622 -4.36 25.73 -12.72
CA ASP A 622 -3.40 24.99 -13.55
C ASP A 622 -2.86 23.78 -12.76
N PHE A 623 -3.23 22.59 -13.23
CA PHE A 623 -2.88 21.32 -12.61
C PHE A 623 -1.36 21.05 -12.61
N ALA A 624 -0.64 21.47 -13.67
CA ALA A 624 0.82 21.33 -13.71
C ALA A 624 1.50 22.21 -12.66
N ARG A 625 0.98 23.42 -12.44
CA ARG A 625 1.48 24.34 -11.41
C ARG A 625 1.27 23.81 -9.98
N ALA A 626 0.13 23.16 -9.71
CA ALA A 626 -0.11 22.52 -8.41
C ALA A 626 0.95 21.44 -8.10
N ILE A 627 1.29 20.62 -9.10
CA ILE A 627 2.37 19.63 -9.00
C ILE A 627 3.70 20.33 -8.74
N GLU A 628 4.01 21.43 -9.44
CA GLU A 628 5.25 22.19 -9.22
C GLU A 628 5.33 22.82 -7.81
N ASP A 629 4.21 23.30 -7.26
CA ASP A 629 4.13 23.82 -5.89
C ASP A 629 4.38 22.70 -4.86
N GLU A 630 3.83 21.51 -5.08
CA GLU A 630 4.03 20.37 -4.18
C GLU A 630 5.42 19.74 -4.31
N LEU A 631 5.98 19.67 -5.52
CA LEU A 631 7.38 19.30 -5.74
C LEU A 631 8.35 20.21 -4.98
N ARG A 632 8.01 21.50 -4.82
CA ARG A 632 8.79 22.44 -4.00
C ARG A 632 8.68 22.18 -2.49
N ARG A 633 7.59 21.57 -2.02
CA ARG A 633 7.38 21.19 -0.61
C ARG A 633 7.93 19.81 -0.27
N ARG A 634 8.07 18.93 -1.27
CA ARG A 634 8.53 17.55 -1.09
C ARG A 634 9.84 17.39 -0.31
N PRO A 635 10.88 18.24 -0.48
CA PRO A 635 12.10 18.11 0.31
C PRO A 635 11.82 18.15 1.81
N THR A 636 10.90 18.99 2.29
CA THR A 636 10.57 19.12 3.72
C THR A 636 9.64 18.03 4.24
N ALA A 637 9.42 16.94 3.50
CA ALA A 637 8.57 15.85 3.96
C ALA A 637 9.18 15.13 5.18
N PRO A 638 8.36 14.59 6.10
CA PRO A 638 8.87 13.97 7.32
C PRO A 638 9.73 12.73 7.05
N VAL A 639 10.76 12.52 7.86
CA VAL A 639 11.59 11.31 7.81
C VAL A 639 10.80 10.12 8.34
N VAL A 640 10.84 9.00 7.62
CA VAL A 640 10.12 7.76 7.98
C VAL A 640 11.05 6.60 8.31
N ARG A 641 12.32 6.65 7.86
CA ARG A 641 13.38 5.64 8.12
C ARG A 641 14.75 6.31 8.11
N ILE A 642 15.65 5.83 8.97
CA ILE A 642 17.08 6.16 8.98
C ILE A 642 17.87 4.86 8.84
N GLU A 643 18.75 4.78 7.86
CA GLU A 643 19.72 3.71 7.70
C GLU A 643 21.09 4.19 8.20
N VAL A 644 21.73 3.39 9.04
CA VAL A 644 23.03 3.75 9.66
C VAL A 644 23.97 2.56 9.59
N GLU A 645 25.28 2.82 9.45
CA GLU A 645 26.24 1.73 9.56
C GLU A 645 26.23 1.13 10.97
N ARG A 646 26.39 -0.19 11.05
CA ARG A 646 26.28 -0.93 12.32
C ARG A 646 27.20 -0.41 13.43
N ASN A 647 28.38 0.08 13.07
CA ASN A 647 29.38 0.54 14.02
C ASN A 647 29.14 1.98 14.50
N MET A 648 28.06 2.64 14.07
CA MET A 648 27.73 3.99 14.50
C MET A 648 27.44 4.05 16.01
N PRO A 649 28.19 4.86 16.78
CA PRO A 649 27.96 5.01 18.21
C PRO A 649 26.53 5.44 18.52
N LYS A 650 25.96 4.84 19.57
CA LYS A 650 24.60 5.13 20.02
C LYS A 650 24.31 6.62 20.24
N PRO A 651 25.21 7.43 20.84
CA PRO A 651 24.96 8.87 21.01
C PRO A 651 24.77 9.63 19.69
N ILE A 652 25.42 9.20 18.60
CA ILE A 652 25.27 9.82 17.28
C ILE A 652 23.91 9.47 16.68
N ARG A 653 23.47 8.21 16.84
CA ARG A 653 22.14 7.76 16.42
C ARG A 653 21.04 8.51 17.15
N GLU A 654 21.14 8.61 18.48
CA GLU A 654 20.21 9.36 19.32
C GLU A 654 20.18 10.85 18.92
N LEU A 655 21.32 11.44 18.57
CA LEU A 655 21.41 12.80 18.03
C LEU A 655 20.65 12.92 16.69
N LEU A 656 20.92 12.04 15.72
CA LEU A 656 20.23 12.07 14.41
C LEU A 656 18.71 11.94 14.56
N VAL A 657 18.25 10.97 15.36
CA VAL A 657 16.81 10.79 15.63
C VAL A 657 16.21 12.03 16.28
N ARG A 658 16.90 12.62 17.27
CA ARG A 658 16.44 13.81 17.97
C ARG A 658 16.29 15.00 17.02
N GLU A 659 17.34 15.33 16.27
CA GLU A 659 17.36 16.51 15.42
C GLU A 659 16.39 16.37 14.24
N LEU A 660 16.34 15.21 13.58
CA LEU A 660 15.41 14.95 12.47
C LEU A 660 13.94 14.95 12.93
N ARG A 661 13.67 14.65 14.21
CA ARG A 661 12.33 14.78 14.79
C ARG A 661 11.91 16.26 14.92
N PHE A 662 12.85 17.18 15.15
CA PHE A 662 12.54 18.61 15.28
C PHE A 662 12.27 19.30 13.94
N GLU A 663 12.65 18.71 12.81
CA GLU A 663 12.27 19.22 11.47
C GLU A 663 10.75 19.19 11.24
N ASP A 664 10.01 18.34 11.96
CA ASP A 664 8.55 18.23 11.88
C ASP A 664 7.92 18.07 13.28
N PRO A 665 7.76 19.18 14.04
CA PRO A 665 7.21 19.15 15.39
C PRO A 665 5.72 18.77 15.44
N GLU A 666 4.99 18.99 14.35
CA GLU A 666 3.54 18.76 14.28
C GLU A 666 3.18 17.29 14.02
N HIS A 667 4.00 16.55 13.25
CA HIS A 667 3.73 15.14 12.89
C HIS A 667 4.88 14.18 13.21
N GLY A 668 5.90 14.63 13.98
CA GLY A 668 7.11 13.90 14.34
C GLY A 668 6.87 12.58 15.06
N SER A 669 6.67 11.52 14.27
CA SER A 669 6.51 10.13 14.74
C SER A 669 7.81 9.33 14.71
N LEU A 670 8.92 9.96 14.30
CA LEU A 670 10.22 9.30 14.16
C LEU A 670 10.74 8.83 15.52
N SER A 671 11.12 7.55 15.64
CA SER A 671 11.70 6.99 16.86
C SER A 671 12.85 6.03 16.57
N GLU A 672 13.50 5.51 17.61
CA GLU A 672 14.52 4.45 17.49
C GLU A 672 13.99 3.22 16.71
N SER A 673 12.67 3.02 16.64
CA SER A 673 12.04 1.99 15.79
C SER A 673 12.36 2.11 14.32
N ASP A 674 12.73 3.31 13.88
CA ASP A 674 12.88 3.70 12.50
C ASP A 674 14.34 3.71 12.06
N VAL A 675 15.25 3.41 12.99
CA VAL A 675 16.68 3.24 12.74
C VAL A 675 16.95 1.78 12.37
N TYR A 676 17.56 1.61 11.21
CA TYR A 676 17.98 0.32 10.66
C TYR A 676 19.51 0.32 10.58
N GLU A 677 20.12 -0.46 11.47
CA GLU A 677 21.56 -0.73 11.44
C GLU A 677 21.85 -1.73 10.33
N VAL A 678 22.84 -1.44 9.49
CA VAL A 678 23.21 -2.29 8.37
C VAL A 678 24.65 -2.79 8.46
N ASP A 679 24.85 -4.08 8.16
CA ASP A 679 26.14 -4.77 8.23
C ASP A 679 26.88 -4.75 6.88
N GLY A 680 27.22 -3.55 6.43
CA GLY A 680 27.92 -3.33 5.18
C GLY A 680 27.64 -1.95 4.57
N LEU A 681 27.64 -1.91 3.24
CA LEU A 681 27.43 -0.70 2.46
C LEU A 681 26.04 -0.09 2.68
N ILE A 682 25.94 1.22 2.91
CA ILE A 682 24.65 1.94 2.85
C ILE A 682 24.28 2.18 1.39
N ASP A 683 22.98 2.18 1.10
CA ASP A 683 22.46 2.32 -0.26
C ASP A 683 22.92 1.17 -1.18
N LEU A 684 22.34 -0.01 -0.96
CA LEU A 684 22.52 -1.14 -1.87
C LEU A 684 21.82 -0.93 -3.22
N GLY A 685 20.98 0.11 -3.38
CA GLY A 685 20.39 0.48 -4.67
C GLY A 685 21.45 0.88 -5.70
N GLY A 686 22.52 1.52 -5.23
CA GLY A 686 23.68 1.88 -6.03
C GLY A 686 24.42 0.70 -6.67
N LEU A 687 24.24 -0.54 -6.18
CA LEU A 687 24.80 -1.75 -6.81
C LEU A 687 24.36 -1.97 -8.26
N SER A 688 23.34 -1.24 -8.72
CA SER A 688 22.96 -1.20 -10.14
C SER A 688 24.15 -0.83 -11.05
N GLU A 689 25.05 0.05 -10.59
CA GLU A 689 26.26 0.40 -11.36
C GLU A 689 27.19 -0.81 -11.58
N ILE A 690 27.34 -1.67 -10.57
CA ILE A 690 28.13 -2.91 -10.67
C ILE A 690 27.37 -3.96 -11.48
N ALA A 691 26.05 -4.05 -11.29
CA ALA A 691 25.21 -4.99 -12.02
C ALA A 691 25.16 -4.69 -13.53
N ASP A 692 25.47 -3.47 -13.96
CA ASP A 692 25.44 -3.07 -15.37
C ASP A 692 26.82 -3.21 -16.07
N LEU A 693 27.82 -3.79 -15.39
CA LEU A 693 29.13 -4.03 -15.98
C LEU A 693 29.05 -4.94 -17.22
N PRO A 694 29.82 -4.65 -18.29
CA PRO A 694 29.74 -5.38 -19.55
C PRO A 694 30.50 -6.72 -19.47
N HIS A 695 30.01 -7.66 -18.65
CA HIS A 695 30.57 -9.01 -18.51
C HIS A 695 29.56 -10.07 -19.00
N PRO A 696 29.53 -10.42 -20.31
CA PRO A 696 28.49 -11.25 -20.91
C PRO A 696 28.26 -12.59 -20.22
N ASP A 697 29.33 -13.25 -19.75
CA ASP A 697 29.24 -14.55 -19.08
C ASP A 697 28.57 -14.51 -17.69
N LEU A 698 28.40 -13.31 -17.11
CA LEU A 698 27.76 -13.11 -15.81
C LEU A 698 26.32 -12.59 -15.93
N HIS A 699 25.83 -12.43 -17.17
CA HIS A 699 24.48 -12.00 -17.50
C HIS A 699 23.64 -13.13 -18.08
N TYR A 700 22.33 -12.92 -18.15
CA TYR A 700 21.48 -13.80 -18.96
C TYR A 700 21.91 -13.72 -20.44
N PRO A 701 21.91 -14.84 -21.17
CA PRO A 701 22.22 -14.83 -22.60
C PRO A 701 21.32 -13.86 -23.37
N PRO A 702 21.86 -13.02 -24.26
CA PRO A 702 21.04 -12.19 -25.13
C PRO A 702 20.18 -13.06 -26.05
N PHE A 703 19.03 -12.55 -26.45
CA PHE A 703 18.16 -13.20 -27.44
C PHE A 703 17.62 -12.14 -28.41
N GLU A 704 17.29 -12.57 -29.63
CA GLU A 704 16.65 -11.72 -30.63
C GLU A 704 15.12 -11.89 -30.55
N PRO A 705 14.36 -10.83 -30.27
CA PRO A 705 12.90 -10.89 -30.28
C PRO A 705 12.34 -11.21 -31.66
N ARG A 706 11.21 -11.91 -31.70
CA ARG A 706 10.49 -12.22 -32.93
C ARG A 706 9.85 -10.96 -33.53
N ASN A 707 9.78 -10.91 -34.87
CA ASN A 707 9.06 -9.90 -35.62
C ASN A 707 7.73 -10.48 -36.15
N PRO A 708 6.59 -10.28 -35.45
CA PRO A 708 5.29 -10.84 -35.84
C PRO A 708 4.67 -10.13 -37.05
N MET A 709 5.18 -8.95 -37.42
CA MET A 709 4.74 -8.18 -38.58
C MET A 709 5.90 -8.14 -39.60
N PRO A 710 5.78 -8.78 -40.77
CA PRO A 710 6.80 -8.72 -41.83
C PRO A 710 7.17 -7.28 -42.18
N LEU A 711 8.47 -7.00 -42.38
CA LEU A 711 8.97 -5.64 -42.61
C LEU A 711 8.66 -5.14 -44.02
N GLU A 712 8.36 -6.05 -44.95
CA GLU A 712 8.09 -5.79 -46.36
C GLU A 712 6.66 -5.27 -46.61
N ARG A 713 5.76 -5.41 -45.63
CA ARG A 713 4.35 -5.00 -45.71
C ARG A 713 4.05 -3.91 -44.69
N SER A 714 3.22 -2.92 -45.03
CA SER A 714 2.80 -1.89 -44.08
C SER A 714 2.05 -2.51 -42.89
N VAL A 715 2.24 -1.93 -41.69
CA VAL A 715 1.51 -2.33 -40.48
C VAL A 715 0.00 -2.18 -40.68
N PHE A 716 -0.45 -1.13 -41.38
CA PHE A 716 -1.88 -0.90 -41.62
C PHE A 716 -2.51 -1.98 -42.50
N ASP A 717 -1.81 -2.45 -43.53
CA ASP A 717 -2.30 -3.52 -44.40
C ASP A 717 -2.43 -4.84 -43.62
N ILE A 718 -1.47 -5.13 -42.75
CA ILE A 718 -1.51 -6.34 -41.90
C ILE A 718 -2.69 -6.27 -40.92
N VAL A 719 -2.83 -5.16 -40.20
CA VAL A 719 -3.88 -4.97 -39.18
C VAL A 719 -5.27 -4.85 -39.80
N SER A 720 -5.35 -4.39 -41.06
CA SER A 720 -6.56 -4.37 -41.87
C SER A 720 -7.08 -5.77 -42.18
N GLU A 721 -6.18 -6.73 -42.42
CA GLU A 721 -6.51 -8.12 -42.74
C GLU A 721 -6.85 -8.94 -41.50
N ARG A 722 -6.13 -8.73 -40.40
CA ARG A 722 -6.32 -9.49 -39.15
C ARG A 722 -5.81 -8.76 -37.92
N ASP A 723 -6.36 -9.13 -36.77
CA ASP A 723 -5.82 -8.71 -35.47
C ASP A 723 -4.43 -9.31 -35.24
N VAL A 724 -3.55 -8.55 -34.59
CA VAL A 724 -2.19 -9.00 -34.21
C VAL A 724 -2.01 -8.83 -32.71
N LEU A 725 -1.75 -9.95 -32.03
CA LEU A 725 -1.40 -9.98 -30.61
C LEU A 725 0.11 -10.16 -30.45
N VAL A 726 0.77 -9.23 -29.79
CA VAL A 726 2.20 -9.25 -29.48
C VAL A 726 2.45 -9.52 -28.00
N HIS A 727 3.55 -10.21 -27.68
CA HIS A 727 4.01 -10.53 -26.32
C HIS A 727 5.45 -10.07 -26.13
N HIS A 728 5.66 -8.90 -25.57
CA HIS A 728 6.98 -8.38 -25.22
C HIS A 728 7.51 -9.08 -23.96
N PRO A 729 8.83 -9.27 -23.79
CA PRO A 729 9.91 -8.90 -24.73
C PRO A 729 10.15 -9.94 -25.83
N TYR A 730 9.36 -11.01 -25.90
CA TYR A 730 9.52 -12.11 -26.86
C TYR A 730 9.26 -11.68 -28.31
N ASP A 731 8.34 -10.73 -28.52
CA ASP A 731 8.15 -10.00 -29.76
C ASP A 731 8.81 -8.61 -29.67
N SER A 732 9.42 -8.12 -30.75
CA SER A 732 10.12 -6.83 -30.80
C SER A 732 9.15 -5.65 -30.63
N PHE A 733 9.48 -4.71 -29.75
CA PHE A 733 8.71 -3.46 -29.57
C PHE A 733 8.98 -2.46 -30.70
N GLU A 734 10.23 -2.43 -31.17
CA GLU A 734 10.70 -1.57 -32.25
C GLU A 734 9.99 -1.89 -33.58
N THR A 735 9.90 -3.17 -33.96
CA THR A 735 9.28 -3.57 -35.24
C THR A 735 7.75 -3.68 -35.19
N THR A 736 7.13 -3.41 -34.02
CA THR A 736 5.68 -3.47 -33.83
C THR A 736 5.12 -2.10 -33.46
N PHE A 737 5.14 -1.71 -32.19
CA PHE A 737 4.49 -0.49 -31.71
C PHE A 737 5.21 0.79 -32.17
N GLU A 738 6.54 0.85 -32.09
CA GLU A 738 7.26 2.04 -32.57
C GLU A 738 7.08 2.20 -34.08
N ARG A 739 7.22 1.10 -34.83
CA ARG A 739 6.93 1.06 -36.27
C ARG A 739 5.50 1.52 -36.60
N PHE A 740 4.49 1.10 -35.82
CA PHE A 740 3.11 1.52 -36.02
C PHE A 740 2.94 3.05 -35.93
N ILE A 741 3.58 3.69 -34.96
CA ILE A 741 3.54 5.16 -34.82
C ILE A 741 4.38 5.86 -35.89
N GLN A 742 5.55 5.30 -36.23
CA GLN A 742 6.42 5.87 -37.27
C GLN A 742 5.74 5.83 -38.64
N GLU A 743 5.19 4.68 -39.06
CA GLU A 743 4.42 4.59 -40.30
C GLU A 743 3.20 5.51 -40.28
N ALA A 744 2.54 5.68 -39.13
CA ALA A 744 1.44 6.65 -39.00
C ALA A 744 1.89 8.09 -39.22
N ALA A 745 3.08 8.45 -38.74
CA ALA A 745 3.65 9.78 -38.90
C ALA A 745 4.08 10.05 -40.36
N ASP A 746 4.58 9.04 -41.06
CA ASP A 746 5.09 9.15 -42.43
C ASP A 746 4.00 9.04 -43.51
N ASP A 747 2.93 8.28 -43.25
CA ASP A 747 1.85 8.04 -44.23
C ASP A 747 1.05 9.33 -44.52
N PRO A 748 0.95 9.79 -45.78
CA PRO A 748 0.17 10.98 -46.15
C PRO A 748 -1.36 10.79 -46.02
N ASP A 749 -1.86 9.56 -46.02
CA ASP A 749 -3.29 9.26 -45.89
C ASP A 749 -3.74 9.21 -44.42
N VAL A 750 -2.82 9.24 -43.46
CA VAL A 750 -3.14 9.37 -42.04
C VAL A 750 -3.54 10.81 -41.71
N VAL A 751 -4.72 10.97 -41.13
CA VAL A 751 -5.29 12.28 -40.80
C VAL A 751 -5.21 12.62 -39.32
N ALA A 752 -5.17 11.62 -38.44
CA ALA A 752 -5.11 11.84 -36.99
C ALA A 752 -4.41 10.72 -36.24
N ILE A 753 -3.71 11.08 -35.17
CA ILE A 753 -3.04 10.17 -34.22
C ILE A 753 -3.43 10.58 -32.80
N LYS A 754 -4.05 9.67 -32.04
CA LYS A 754 -4.37 9.87 -30.62
C LYS A 754 -3.67 8.82 -29.78
N LEU A 755 -2.93 9.20 -28.74
CA LEU A 755 -2.38 8.20 -27.81
C LEU A 755 -2.21 8.67 -26.37
N THR A 756 -2.19 7.70 -25.46
CA THR A 756 -1.81 7.91 -24.06
C THR A 756 -0.32 7.67 -23.87
N LEU A 757 0.41 8.65 -23.36
CA LEU A 757 1.84 8.57 -23.05
C LEU A 757 2.06 8.62 -21.55
N TYR A 758 2.52 7.50 -21.02
CA TYR A 758 2.98 7.37 -19.65
C TYR A 758 4.49 7.17 -19.68
N ARG A 759 5.26 8.17 -19.21
CA ARG A 759 6.73 8.14 -19.10
C ARG A 759 7.46 7.90 -20.44
N PRO A 760 7.64 8.94 -21.28
CA PRO A 760 8.51 8.80 -22.46
C PRO A 760 9.95 8.46 -22.07
N GLY A 761 10.49 9.09 -21.01
CA GLY A 761 11.86 8.89 -20.53
C GLY A 761 12.93 9.27 -21.56
N GLY A 762 13.74 10.30 -21.30
CA GLY A 762 14.83 10.69 -22.20
C GLY A 762 14.38 11.00 -23.65
N PRO A 763 15.29 10.94 -24.63
CA PRO A 763 14.94 11.01 -26.06
C PRO A 763 13.98 9.87 -26.43
N SER A 764 12.87 10.19 -27.08
CA SER A 764 11.81 9.22 -27.39
C SER A 764 11.48 9.23 -28.87
N VAL A 765 11.77 8.11 -29.56
CA VAL A 765 11.43 7.90 -30.99
C VAL A 765 9.94 8.14 -31.24
N ILE A 766 9.08 7.70 -30.32
CA ILE A 766 7.63 7.94 -30.40
C ILE A 766 7.34 9.44 -30.30
N GLY A 767 8.00 10.17 -29.39
CA GLY A 767 7.86 11.61 -29.27
C GLY A 767 8.26 12.33 -30.56
N ASP A 768 9.40 11.96 -31.15
CA ASP A 768 9.90 12.53 -32.39
C ASP A 768 8.93 12.27 -33.57
N ALA A 769 8.41 11.04 -33.69
CA ALA A 769 7.41 10.69 -34.70
C ALA A 769 6.11 11.51 -34.55
N LEU A 770 5.64 11.75 -33.34
CA LEU A 770 4.45 12.57 -33.09
C LEU A 770 4.68 14.05 -33.45
N VAL A 771 5.88 14.57 -33.19
CA VAL A 771 6.28 15.93 -33.60
C VAL A 771 6.31 16.03 -35.12
N GLN A 772 6.89 15.05 -35.82
CA GLN A 772 6.90 14.99 -37.28
C GLN A 772 5.47 14.94 -37.85
N ALA A 773 4.60 14.11 -37.27
CA ALA A 773 3.21 14.00 -37.68
C ALA A 773 2.46 15.35 -37.55
N ALA A 774 2.64 16.06 -36.43
CA ALA A 774 2.02 17.37 -36.21
C ALA A 774 2.56 18.43 -37.20
N GLN A 775 3.86 18.43 -37.46
CA GLN A 775 4.49 19.31 -38.45
C GLN A 775 4.01 19.02 -39.88
N ALA A 776 3.68 17.76 -40.19
CA ALA A 776 3.05 17.35 -41.44
C ALA A 776 1.55 17.71 -41.54
N GLY A 777 0.98 18.38 -40.53
CA GLY A 777 -0.40 18.85 -40.51
C GLY A 777 -1.44 17.81 -40.07
N LYS A 778 -1.02 16.67 -39.49
CA LYS A 778 -1.92 15.66 -38.93
C LYS A 778 -2.49 16.14 -37.59
N ASP A 779 -3.72 15.76 -37.26
CA ASP A 779 -4.32 16.04 -35.96
C ASP A 779 -3.75 15.09 -34.89
N VAL A 780 -2.83 15.59 -34.06
CA VAL A 780 -2.14 14.79 -33.04
C VAL A 780 -2.62 15.19 -31.65
N ALA A 781 -3.17 14.22 -30.91
CA ALA A 781 -3.62 14.40 -29.52
C ALA A 781 -2.93 13.40 -28.58
N VAL A 782 -2.39 13.92 -27.48
CA VAL A 782 -1.60 13.12 -26.53
C VAL A 782 -2.09 13.33 -25.10
N PHE A 783 -2.32 12.23 -24.39
CA PHE A 783 -2.57 12.25 -22.95
C PHE A 783 -1.30 11.99 -22.17
N VAL A 784 -0.85 12.95 -21.38
CA VAL A 784 0.34 12.84 -20.55
C VAL A 784 -0.05 12.78 -19.08
N GLU A 785 0.30 11.69 -18.39
CA GLU A 785 0.09 11.57 -16.95
C GLU A 785 1.19 12.33 -16.19
N LEU A 786 0.82 13.47 -15.59
CA LEU A 786 1.75 14.28 -14.80
C LEU A 786 1.97 13.75 -13.38
N LYS A 787 1.02 12.99 -12.79
CA LYS A 787 1.14 12.41 -11.43
C LYS A 787 1.95 11.11 -11.40
N ALA A 788 2.83 10.89 -12.38
CA ALA A 788 3.72 9.73 -12.40
C ALA A 788 4.83 9.94 -11.36
N ARG A 789 4.88 9.04 -10.37
CA ARG A 789 5.78 9.16 -9.22
C ARG A 789 7.24 9.25 -9.65
N PHE A 790 7.96 10.23 -9.09
CA PHE A 790 9.39 10.52 -9.28
C PHE A 790 9.76 11.01 -10.69
N ASP A 791 8.79 11.17 -11.58
CA ASP A 791 8.98 11.61 -12.96
C ASP A 791 8.25 12.92 -13.25
N GLU A 792 7.61 13.52 -12.25
CA GLU A 792 6.66 14.62 -12.40
C GLU A 792 7.29 15.81 -13.15
N GLN A 793 8.48 16.25 -12.72
CA GLN A 793 9.19 17.38 -13.33
C GLN A 793 9.54 17.12 -14.80
N ARG A 794 9.99 15.91 -15.13
CA ARG A 794 10.32 15.52 -16.50
C ARG A 794 9.08 15.46 -17.39
N ASN A 795 7.98 14.93 -16.88
CA ASN A 795 6.72 14.85 -17.62
C ASN A 795 6.14 16.24 -17.91
N ILE A 796 6.29 17.20 -16.99
CA ILE A 796 5.89 18.60 -17.20
C ILE A 796 6.70 19.25 -18.32
N LEU A 797 8.03 19.10 -18.30
CA LEU A 797 8.90 19.65 -19.35
C LEU A 797 8.57 19.08 -20.73
N TRP A 798 8.32 17.79 -20.79
CA TRP A 798 7.99 17.12 -22.04
C TRP A 798 6.60 17.48 -22.57
N ALA A 799 5.59 17.56 -21.70
CA ALA A 799 4.26 18.05 -22.08
C ALA A 799 4.33 19.44 -22.74
N ARG A 800 5.16 20.34 -22.19
CA ARG A 800 5.42 21.67 -22.76
C ARG A 800 6.12 21.59 -24.13
N GLN A 801 7.06 20.66 -24.32
CA GLN A 801 7.74 20.47 -25.60
C GLN A 801 6.77 20.00 -26.70
N LEU A 802 5.95 18.99 -26.43
CA LEU A 802 4.94 18.50 -27.39
C LEU A 802 3.95 19.60 -27.76
N GLN A 803 3.46 20.36 -26.77
CA GLN A 803 2.51 21.44 -27.01
C GLN A 803 3.11 22.54 -27.92
N ARG A 804 4.39 22.87 -27.76
CA ARG A 804 5.10 23.83 -28.64
C ARG A 804 5.23 23.32 -30.09
N ALA A 805 5.21 22.00 -30.29
CA ALA A 805 5.24 21.39 -31.61
C ALA A 805 3.86 21.34 -32.30
N GLY A 806 2.81 21.91 -31.69
CA GLY A 806 1.45 21.93 -32.25
C GLY A 806 0.59 20.73 -31.89
N ILE A 807 1.08 19.84 -31.02
CA ILE A 807 0.33 18.67 -30.53
C ILE A 807 -0.68 19.12 -29.47
N HIS A 808 -1.90 18.58 -29.53
CA HIS A 808 -2.91 18.79 -28.50
C HIS A 808 -2.60 17.92 -27.27
N VAL A 809 -1.98 18.51 -26.25
CA VAL A 809 -1.57 17.82 -25.03
C VAL A 809 -2.63 17.98 -23.94
N VAL A 810 -3.11 16.86 -23.39
CA VAL A 810 -4.00 16.81 -22.23
C VAL A 810 -3.26 16.19 -21.05
N THR A 811 -3.15 16.93 -19.94
CA THR A 811 -2.29 16.60 -18.79
C THR A 811 -2.96 15.72 -17.73
N GLY A 812 -3.94 14.91 -18.14
CA GLY A 812 -4.72 14.02 -17.29
C GLY A 812 -6.03 14.64 -16.78
N LEU A 813 -6.90 13.81 -16.19
CA LEU A 813 -8.12 14.27 -15.54
C LEU A 813 -7.78 14.68 -14.10
N VAL A 814 -8.29 15.84 -13.64
CA VAL A 814 -7.97 16.40 -12.32
C VAL A 814 -8.07 15.33 -11.23
N LYS A 815 -9.17 14.56 -11.19
CA LYS A 815 -9.46 13.56 -10.15
C LYS A 815 -8.93 12.14 -10.42
N PHE A 816 -8.46 11.82 -11.63
CA PHE A 816 -8.18 10.44 -12.03
C PHE A 816 -6.82 10.32 -12.71
N LYS A 817 -6.04 9.30 -12.33
CA LYS A 817 -4.82 8.96 -13.07
C LYS A 817 -5.18 8.20 -14.34
N THR A 818 -4.65 8.61 -15.48
CA THR A 818 -4.79 7.88 -16.75
C THR A 818 -3.68 6.83 -16.83
N HIS A 819 -4.09 5.56 -16.80
CA HIS A 819 -3.16 4.42 -16.80
C HIS A 819 -3.45 3.44 -17.94
N ALA A 820 -4.48 3.68 -18.75
CA ALA A 820 -4.68 3.01 -20.03
C ALA A 820 -3.47 3.24 -20.97
N LYS A 821 -3.11 2.21 -21.74
CA LYS A 821 -2.10 2.31 -22.82
C LYS A 821 -2.77 1.99 -24.12
N ILE A 822 -3.20 3.07 -24.75
CA ILE A 822 -4.04 3.03 -25.94
C ILE A 822 -3.49 3.99 -27.00
N ALA A 823 -3.59 3.58 -28.26
CA ALA A 823 -3.32 4.43 -29.41
C ALA A 823 -4.40 4.22 -30.47
N LEU A 824 -4.73 5.27 -31.20
CA LEU A 824 -5.70 5.28 -32.28
C LEU A 824 -5.13 6.08 -33.44
N VAL A 825 -5.05 5.45 -34.61
CA VAL A 825 -4.67 6.09 -35.87
C VAL A 825 -5.89 6.11 -36.78
N VAL A 826 -6.16 7.27 -37.38
CA VAL A 826 -7.24 7.44 -38.36
C VAL A 826 -6.61 7.67 -39.73
N ARG A 827 -6.89 6.78 -40.68
CA ARG A 827 -6.32 6.75 -42.02
C ARG A 827 -7.42 6.82 -43.08
N ARG A 828 -7.16 7.50 -44.18
CA ARG A 828 -8.06 7.56 -45.34
C ARG A 828 -7.75 6.41 -46.30
N GLU A 829 -8.72 5.54 -46.54
CA GLU A 829 -8.58 4.42 -47.47
C GLU A 829 -9.76 4.41 -48.43
N SER A 830 -9.48 4.45 -49.74
CA SER A 830 -10.50 4.49 -50.80
C SER A 830 -11.60 5.54 -50.58
N GLY A 831 -11.22 6.70 -50.02
CA GLY A 831 -12.13 7.81 -49.73
C GLY A 831 -12.89 7.71 -48.39
N GLN A 832 -12.77 6.62 -47.65
CA GLN A 832 -13.38 6.44 -46.32
C GLN A 832 -12.35 6.58 -45.20
N LEU A 833 -12.80 6.95 -44.00
CA LEU A 833 -11.93 6.97 -42.82
C LEU A 833 -12.00 5.63 -42.11
N LYS A 834 -10.85 4.96 -42.04
CA LYS A 834 -10.64 3.74 -41.26
C LYS A 834 -9.83 4.04 -40.01
N ARG A 835 -10.06 3.24 -38.97
CA ARG A 835 -9.44 3.41 -37.66
C ARG A 835 -8.63 2.17 -37.32
N TYR A 836 -7.44 2.40 -36.80
CA TYR A 836 -6.51 1.37 -36.34
C TYR A 836 -6.21 1.64 -34.88
N ALA A 837 -6.37 0.64 -34.02
CA ALA A 837 -6.17 0.77 -32.59
C ALA A 837 -5.02 -0.11 -32.11
N HIS A 838 -4.31 0.39 -31.10
CA HIS A 838 -3.46 -0.42 -30.24
C HIS A 838 -3.96 -0.35 -28.80
N ILE A 839 -4.05 -1.49 -28.12
CA ILE A 839 -4.42 -1.60 -26.70
C ILE A 839 -3.41 -2.49 -26.01
N GLY A 840 -2.65 -1.90 -25.08
CA GLY A 840 -1.54 -2.56 -24.38
C GLY A 840 -1.76 -2.73 -22.88
N THR A 841 -1.07 -3.70 -22.30
CA THR A 841 -0.94 -3.87 -20.84
C THR A 841 0.19 -2.99 -20.26
N GLY A 842 1.20 -2.68 -21.09
CA GLY A 842 2.45 -2.01 -20.76
C GLY A 842 2.58 -0.59 -21.26
N ASN A 843 3.51 0.17 -20.68
CA ASN A 843 3.84 1.53 -21.12
C ASN A 843 4.55 1.54 -22.48
N TYR A 844 4.44 2.66 -23.20
CA TYR A 844 5.12 2.87 -24.48
C TYR A 844 6.57 3.35 -24.27
N ASN A 845 7.41 2.47 -23.72
CA ASN A 845 8.82 2.74 -23.47
C ASN A 845 9.68 1.52 -23.80
N ARG A 846 10.66 1.71 -24.71
CA ARG A 846 11.54 0.65 -25.23
C ARG A 846 12.34 -0.05 -24.13
N ARG A 847 12.86 0.70 -23.14
CA ARG A 847 13.64 0.12 -22.04
C ARG A 847 12.79 -0.82 -21.20
N SER A 848 11.58 -0.38 -20.81
CA SER A 848 10.67 -1.27 -20.07
C SER A 848 10.21 -2.45 -20.91
N ALA A 849 9.96 -2.28 -22.21
CA ALA A 849 9.51 -3.36 -23.08
C ALA A 849 10.52 -4.52 -23.21
N ARG A 850 11.80 -4.30 -22.88
CA ARG A 850 12.85 -5.34 -22.82
C ARG A 850 12.94 -6.05 -21.46
N GLN A 851 12.40 -5.43 -20.41
CA GLN A 851 12.51 -5.91 -19.02
C GLN A 851 11.18 -6.44 -18.48
N TYR A 852 10.04 -6.06 -19.08
CA TYR A 852 8.69 -6.34 -18.60
C TYR A 852 7.99 -7.27 -19.61
N THR A 853 7.21 -8.23 -19.11
CA THR A 853 6.33 -9.01 -19.99
C THR A 853 5.05 -8.24 -20.23
N ASP A 854 4.73 -7.92 -21.48
CA ASP A 854 3.57 -7.11 -21.82
C ASP A 854 2.87 -7.63 -23.08
N LEU A 855 1.56 -7.45 -23.13
CA LEU A 855 0.73 -7.79 -24.29
C LEU A 855 0.23 -6.53 -24.98
N GLY A 856 0.15 -6.60 -26.31
CA GLY A 856 -0.41 -5.54 -27.15
C GLY A 856 -1.33 -6.13 -28.22
N LEU A 857 -2.54 -5.59 -28.34
CA LEU A 857 -3.48 -5.91 -29.42
C LEU A 857 -3.46 -4.78 -30.44
N PHE A 858 -3.14 -5.10 -31.69
CA PHE A 858 -3.40 -4.25 -32.85
C PHE A 858 -4.67 -4.74 -33.55
N THR A 859 -5.62 -3.84 -33.81
CA THR A 859 -6.91 -4.19 -34.41
C THR A 859 -7.50 -3.07 -35.26
N ALA A 860 -8.22 -3.45 -36.31
CA ALA A 860 -9.09 -2.57 -37.11
C ALA A 860 -10.58 -2.88 -36.90
N ASP A 861 -10.94 -3.65 -35.85
CA ASP A 861 -12.34 -4.00 -35.56
C ASP A 861 -13.18 -2.73 -35.36
N PRO A 862 -14.31 -2.59 -36.08
CA PRO A 862 -15.08 -1.35 -36.08
C PRO A 862 -15.74 -1.05 -34.74
N ASP A 863 -16.08 -2.06 -33.93
CA ASP A 863 -16.69 -1.84 -32.62
C ASP A 863 -15.63 -1.39 -31.60
N ILE A 864 -14.49 -2.09 -31.54
CA ILE A 864 -13.39 -1.76 -30.62
C ILE A 864 -12.81 -0.37 -30.94
N THR A 865 -12.58 -0.08 -32.22
CA THR A 865 -12.02 1.21 -32.64
C THR A 865 -13.02 2.37 -32.44
N ALA A 866 -14.33 2.12 -32.57
CA ALA A 866 -15.35 3.11 -32.26
C ALA A 866 -15.43 3.42 -30.76
N ASP A 867 -15.44 2.40 -29.91
CA ASP A 867 -15.39 2.55 -28.45
C ASP A 867 -14.14 3.33 -28.02
N LEU A 868 -12.97 3.00 -28.59
CA LEU A 868 -11.72 3.66 -28.26
C LEU A 868 -11.71 5.13 -28.69
N HIS A 869 -12.28 5.43 -29.86
CA HIS A 869 -12.46 6.81 -30.30
C HIS A 869 -13.40 7.58 -29.38
N ALA A 870 -14.53 6.99 -28.97
CA ALA A 870 -15.44 7.60 -28.02
C ALA A 870 -14.74 7.90 -26.68
N LEU A 871 -13.91 6.99 -26.19
CA LEU A 871 -13.09 7.22 -25.01
C LEU A 871 -12.13 8.40 -25.19
N PHE A 872 -11.39 8.46 -26.29
CA PHE A 872 -10.51 9.61 -26.56
C PHE A 872 -11.28 10.92 -26.59
N ASN A 873 -12.47 10.97 -27.18
CA ASN A 873 -13.29 12.18 -27.24
C ASN A 873 -13.73 12.63 -25.84
N GLU A 874 -14.13 11.71 -24.97
CA GLU A 874 -14.45 12.02 -23.57
C GLU A 874 -13.22 12.57 -22.84
N LEU A 875 -12.08 11.92 -23.00
CA LEU A 875 -10.84 12.32 -22.34
C LEU A 875 -10.35 13.70 -22.82
N THR A 876 -10.53 14.03 -24.11
CA THR A 876 -10.07 15.33 -24.66
C THR A 876 -11.10 16.44 -24.44
N GLY A 877 -12.38 16.07 -24.37
CA GLY A 877 -13.51 17.01 -24.37
C GLY A 877 -14.07 17.34 -22.98
N SER A 878 -13.66 16.63 -21.94
CA SER A 878 -14.23 16.78 -20.60
C SER A 878 -13.22 16.51 -19.47
N PRO A 879 -13.23 17.31 -18.38
CA PRO A 879 -12.47 17.01 -17.16
C PRO A 879 -13.15 15.98 -16.25
N GLU A 880 -14.39 15.58 -16.57
CA GLU A 880 -15.16 14.58 -15.83
C GLU A 880 -14.77 13.15 -16.25
N PRO A 881 -14.97 12.14 -15.38
CA PRO A 881 -14.71 10.75 -15.76
C PRO A 881 -15.58 10.30 -16.95
N PRO A 882 -15.07 9.43 -17.83
CA PRO A 882 -15.79 9.03 -19.05
C PRO A 882 -17.17 8.46 -18.76
N ARG A 883 -18.19 8.94 -19.48
CA ARG A 883 -19.59 8.50 -19.35
C ARG A 883 -20.14 7.83 -20.61
N ALA A 884 -19.33 7.74 -21.66
CA ALA A 884 -19.69 7.05 -22.89
C ALA A 884 -20.12 5.60 -22.62
N THR A 885 -21.08 5.13 -23.42
CA THR A 885 -21.49 3.73 -23.41
C THR A 885 -20.56 2.97 -24.35
N PHE A 886 -19.83 2.01 -23.81
CA PHE A 886 -18.90 1.17 -24.56
C PHE A 886 -19.57 -0.16 -24.91
N LYS A 887 -19.50 -0.57 -26.18
CA LYS A 887 -20.12 -1.80 -26.69
C LYS A 887 -19.28 -3.04 -26.37
N ARG A 888 -17.96 -2.93 -26.49
CA ARG A 888 -16.97 -4.00 -26.35
C ARG A 888 -15.98 -3.71 -25.23
N LEU A 889 -15.49 -2.47 -25.12
CA LEU A 889 -14.45 -2.13 -24.14
C LEU A 889 -15.00 -2.12 -22.71
N ILE A 890 -14.16 -2.59 -21.79
CA ILE A 890 -14.36 -2.47 -20.36
C ILE A 890 -13.49 -1.32 -19.87
N VAL A 891 -14.10 -0.25 -19.36
CA VAL A 891 -13.43 1.02 -19.06
C VAL A 891 -13.68 1.42 -17.61
N ALA A 892 -12.60 1.72 -16.89
CA ALA A 892 -12.66 2.33 -15.57
C ALA A 892 -12.64 3.86 -15.68
N PRO A 893 -13.29 4.59 -14.76
CA PRO A 893 -14.14 4.10 -13.67
C PRO A 893 -15.60 3.82 -14.11
N THR A 894 -15.90 3.86 -15.42
CA THR A 894 -17.26 3.85 -15.98
C THR A 894 -18.04 2.57 -15.72
N ASN A 895 -17.54 1.43 -16.20
CA ASN A 895 -18.26 0.14 -16.14
C ASN A 895 -17.38 -1.02 -15.65
N MET A 896 -16.06 -0.82 -15.47
CA MET A 896 -15.11 -1.91 -15.27
C MET A 896 -15.41 -2.82 -14.08
N LEU A 897 -15.61 -2.25 -12.88
CA LEU A 897 -15.94 -3.04 -11.69
C LEU A 897 -17.18 -3.91 -11.90
N ARG A 898 -18.26 -3.28 -12.38
CA ARG A 898 -19.53 -3.96 -12.64
C ARG A 898 -19.34 -5.07 -13.67
N ARG A 899 -18.64 -4.82 -14.78
CA ARG A 899 -18.43 -5.81 -15.84
C ARG A 899 -17.63 -7.01 -15.36
N PHE A 900 -16.57 -6.81 -14.57
CA PHE A 900 -15.85 -7.94 -13.99
C PHE A 900 -16.71 -8.73 -12.99
N HIS A 901 -17.52 -8.04 -12.17
CA HIS A 901 -18.47 -8.70 -11.27
C HIS A 901 -19.50 -9.54 -12.05
N ASP A 902 -20.11 -8.97 -13.10
CA ASP A 902 -21.06 -9.66 -13.97
C ASP A 902 -20.44 -10.91 -14.64
N LEU A 903 -19.18 -10.81 -15.10
CA LEU A 903 -18.45 -11.94 -15.70
C LEU A 903 -18.18 -13.05 -14.69
N ILE A 904 -17.79 -12.72 -13.45
CA ILE A 904 -17.53 -13.70 -12.38
C ILE A 904 -18.83 -14.37 -11.94
N GLU A 905 -19.91 -13.62 -11.75
CA GLU A 905 -21.20 -14.20 -11.33
C GLU A 905 -21.79 -15.08 -12.44
N ARG A 906 -21.60 -14.73 -13.72
CA ARG A 906 -21.98 -15.60 -14.85
C ARG A 906 -21.31 -16.97 -14.79
N GLU A 907 -20.01 -17.04 -14.44
CA GLU A 907 -19.35 -18.34 -14.25
C GLU A 907 -19.97 -19.12 -13.07
N ALA A 908 -20.32 -18.42 -11.99
CA ALA A 908 -21.01 -19.04 -10.85
C ALA A 908 -22.38 -19.61 -11.26
N GLU A 909 -23.15 -18.90 -12.09
CA GLU A 909 -24.41 -19.37 -12.66
C GLU A 909 -24.22 -20.61 -13.54
N HIS A 910 -23.21 -20.60 -14.43
CA HIS A 910 -22.87 -21.77 -15.26
C HIS A 910 -22.52 -22.99 -14.40
N ALA A 911 -21.70 -22.82 -13.36
CA ALA A 911 -21.34 -23.90 -12.44
C ALA A 911 -22.56 -24.47 -11.70
N ARG A 912 -23.44 -23.61 -11.16
CA ARG A 912 -24.71 -24.04 -10.53
C ARG A 912 -25.62 -24.81 -11.51
N ALA A 913 -25.57 -24.46 -12.79
CA ALA A 913 -26.30 -25.14 -13.86
C ALA A 913 -25.59 -26.41 -14.38
N GLY A 914 -24.45 -26.80 -13.82
CA GLY A 914 -23.67 -27.97 -14.26
C GLY A 914 -22.96 -27.79 -15.61
N ARG A 915 -22.81 -26.56 -16.09
CA ARG A 915 -22.10 -26.22 -17.33
C ARG A 915 -20.61 -25.99 -17.06
N PRO A 916 -19.72 -26.08 -18.08
CA PRO A 916 -18.32 -25.73 -17.93
C PRO A 916 -18.16 -24.30 -17.38
N ALA A 917 -17.41 -24.17 -16.28
CA ALA A 917 -17.18 -22.90 -15.61
C ALA A 917 -15.77 -22.87 -15.02
N ARG A 918 -14.98 -21.90 -15.44
CA ARG A 918 -13.58 -21.72 -15.02
C ARG A 918 -13.19 -20.26 -15.17
N ILE A 919 -12.41 -19.77 -14.20
CA ILE A 919 -11.80 -18.44 -14.27
C ILE A 919 -10.29 -18.62 -14.26
N ARG A 920 -9.60 -18.02 -15.23
CA ARG A 920 -8.15 -17.83 -15.21
C ARG A 920 -7.83 -16.35 -15.31
N ALA A 921 -6.94 -15.84 -14.47
CA ALA A 921 -6.50 -14.47 -14.60
C ALA A 921 -5.01 -14.29 -14.27
N LYS A 922 -4.34 -13.45 -15.06
CA LYS A 922 -2.97 -12.97 -14.82
C LYS A 922 -3.03 -11.50 -14.43
N LEU A 923 -2.43 -11.14 -13.31
CA LEU A 923 -2.47 -9.80 -12.72
C LEU A 923 -1.14 -9.43 -12.07
N ASN A 924 -0.86 -8.14 -11.92
CA ASN A 924 0.26 -7.73 -11.07
C ASN A 924 -0.11 -7.72 -9.59
N ALA A 925 -1.38 -7.45 -9.27
CA ALA A 925 -1.86 -7.45 -7.90
C ALA A 925 -3.38 -7.69 -7.83
N LEU A 926 -3.82 -8.31 -6.73
CA LEU A 926 -5.22 -8.52 -6.39
C LEU A 926 -5.49 -7.94 -5.00
N GLY A 927 -6.41 -6.99 -4.90
CA GLY A 927 -6.64 -6.25 -3.64
C GLY A 927 -8.03 -5.67 -3.45
N ASP A 928 -8.96 -5.94 -4.36
CA ASP A 928 -10.32 -5.40 -4.26
C ASP A 928 -11.25 -6.36 -3.52
N GLY A 929 -11.80 -5.92 -2.38
CA GLY A 929 -12.65 -6.76 -1.54
C GLY A 929 -13.94 -7.24 -2.22
N GLU A 930 -14.53 -6.44 -3.13
CA GLU A 930 -15.76 -6.84 -3.84
C GLU A 930 -15.46 -7.92 -4.89
N ILE A 931 -14.36 -7.78 -5.63
CA ILE A 931 -13.90 -8.81 -6.58
C ILE A 931 -13.49 -10.08 -5.85
N VAL A 932 -12.72 -9.98 -4.76
CA VAL A 932 -12.32 -11.15 -3.96
C VAL A 932 -13.55 -11.88 -3.41
N GLY A 933 -14.53 -11.15 -2.86
CA GLY A 933 -15.80 -11.75 -2.42
C GLY A 933 -16.58 -12.41 -3.57
N ALA A 934 -16.55 -11.85 -4.78
CA ALA A 934 -17.15 -12.48 -5.96
C ALA A 934 -16.44 -13.78 -6.36
N LEU A 935 -15.11 -13.81 -6.31
CA LEU A 935 -14.33 -15.02 -6.56
C LEU A 935 -14.62 -16.13 -5.53
N TYR A 936 -14.76 -15.78 -4.24
CA TYR A 936 -15.19 -16.74 -3.22
C TYR A 936 -16.58 -17.31 -3.50
N ARG A 937 -17.56 -16.47 -3.85
CA ARG A 937 -18.91 -16.95 -4.21
C ARG A 937 -18.89 -17.85 -5.46
N ALA A 938 -18.07 -17.52 -6.45
CA ALA A 938 -17.90 -18.36 -7.63
C ALA A 938 -17.26 -19.71 -7.29
N ALA A 939 -16.22 -19.73 -6.45
CA ALA A 939 -15.61 -20.97 -5.96
C ALA A 939 -16.62 -21.84 -5.20
N GLN A 940 -17.42 -21.25 -4.30
CA GLN A 940 -18.49 -21.95 -3.57
C GLN A 940 -19.59 -22.50 -4.50
N ALA A 941 -19.82 -21.85 -5.63
CA ALA A 941 -20.75 -22.32 -6.66
C ALA A 941 -20.18 -23.48 -7.51
N GLY A 942 -18.90 -23.83 -7.36
CA GLY A 942 -18.24 -24.91 -8.06
C GLY A 942 -17.27 -24.49 -9.17
N VAL A 943 -17.02 -23.19 -9.35
CA VAL A 943 -16.08 -22.68 -10.36
C VAL A 943 -14.64 -22.98 -9.93
N ASN A 944 -13.82 -23.51 -10.84
CA ASN A 944 -12.37 -23.62 -10.62
C ASN A 944 -11.69 -22.30 -11.01
N ILE A 945 -10.84 -21.76 -10.13
CA ILE A 945 -10.24 -20.44 -10.30
C ILE A 945 -8.71 -20.56 -10.16
N ASP A 946 -7.99 -20.23 -11.23
CA ASP A 946 -6.52 -20.22 -11.24
C ASP A 946 -6.01 -18.80 -11.50
N LEU A 947 -5.18 -18.28 -10.60
CA LEU A 947 -4.69 -16.90 -10.67
C LEU A 947 -3.17 -16.88 -10.71
N ILE A 948 -2.60 -16.08 -11.62
CA ILE A 948 -1.19 -15.73 -11.66
C ILE A 948 -1.07 -14.30 -11.14
N VAL A 949 -0.58 -14.13 -9.91
CA VAL A 949 -0.45 -12.82 -9.24
C VAL A 949 0.98 -12.64 -8.76
N ARG A 950 1.76 -11.80 -9.46
CA ARG A 950 3.19 -11.65 -9.10
C ARG A 950 3.40 -10.89 -7.79
N GLY A 951 2.64 -9.82 -7.58
CA GLY A 951 2.84 -8.84 -6.52
C GLY A 951 2.07 -9.22 -5.27
N PHE A 952 1.34 -8.25 -4.70
CA PHE A 952 0.52 -8.52 -3.53
C PHE A 952 -0.86 -9.09 -3.92
N CYS A 953 -1.37 -10.00 -3.08
CA CYS A 953 -2.65 -10.66 -3.20
C CYS A 953 -3.35 -10.67 -1.84
N THR A 954 -4.53 -10.06 -1.73
CA THR A 954 -5.34 -10.07 -0.50
C THR A 954 -6.31 -11.25 -0.44
N LEU A 955 -6.41 -12.04 -1.52
CA LEU A 955 -7.22 -13.25 -1.55
C LEU A 955 -6.52 -14.36 -0.78
N ARG A 956 -7.29 -15.10 0.01
CA ARG A 956 -6.85 -16.24 0.80
C ARG A 956 -7.25 -17.56 0.11
N PRO A 957 -6.32 -18.26 -0.57
CA PRO A 957 -6.64 -19.48 -1.30
C PRO A 957 -6.68 -20.72 -0.40
N GLY A 958 -7.33 -21.79 -0.86
CA GLY A 958 -7.25 -23.12 -0.25
C GLY A 958 -8.00 -23.29 1.08
N VAL A 959 -8.92 -22.38 1.43
CA VAL A 959 -9.73 -22.51 2.65
C VAL A 959 -10.94 -23.42 2.36
N PRO A 960 -11.10 -24.56 3.05
CA PRO A 960 -12.24 -25.46 2.87
C PRO A 960 -13.59 -24.74 2.97
N GLY A 961 -14.50 -25.00 2.04
CA GLY A 961 -15.83 -24.37 2.01
C GLY A 961 -15.87 -22.89 1.61
N LEU A 962 -14.73 -22.24 1.37
CA LEU A 962 -14.64 -20.83 0.93
C LEU A 962 -13.86 -20.68 -0.38
N SER A 963 -12.64 -21.21 -0.44
CA SER A 963 -11.68 -20.98 -1.52
C SER A 963 -10.85 -22.22 -1.89
N GLU A 964 -11.32 -23.41 -1.55
CA GLU A 964 -10.67 -24.69 -1.89
C GLU A 964 -10.45 -24.92 -3.39
N ARG A 965 -11.25 -24.26 -4.23
CA ARG A 965 -11.15 -24.28 -5.71
C ARG A 965 -10.34 -23.11 -6.28
N ILE A 966 -9.71 -22.31 -5.42
CA ILE A 966 -8.90 -21.17 -5.84
C ILE A 966 -7.43 -21.48 -5.62
N ARG A 967 -6.67 -21.48 -6.72
CA ARG A 967 -5.21 -21.61 -6.73
C ARG A 967 -4.59 -20.28 -7.15
N VAL A 968 -3.54 -19.87 -6.45
CA VAL A 968 -2.80 -18.64 -6.77
C VAL A 968 -1.32 -18.96 -6.87
N VAL A 969 -0.75 -18.74 -8.05
CA VAL A 969 0.68 -18.85 -8.32
C VAL A 969 1.28 -17.48 -8.59
N SER A 970 2.59 -17.39 -8.46
CA SER A 970 3.37 -16.21 -8.77
C SER A 970 4.65 -16.62 -9.47
N ILE A 971 4.98 -15.91 -10.53
CA ILE A 971 6.17 -16.14 -11.35
C ILE A 971 7.08 -14.93 -11.21
N LEU A 972 8.35 -15.19 -10.93
CA LEU A 972 9.43 -14.21 -10.88
C LEU A 972 10.64 -14.83 -11.58
N GLY A 973 11.37 -14.04 -12.36
CA GLY A 973 12.50 -14.53 -13.13
C GLY A 973 13.24 -13.41 -13.84
N ARG A 974 13.83 -13.72 -14.98
CA ARG A 974 14.56 -12.78 -15.85
C ARG A 974 13.73 -11.55 -16.21
N PHE A 975 12.47 -11.75 -16.57
CA PHE A 975 11.56 -10.67 -16.93
C PHE A 975 10.57 -10.38 -15.80
N LEU A 976 10.23 -9.11 -15.66
CA LEU A 976 9.21 -8.69 -14.72
C LEU A 976 7.84 -8.97 -15.31
N GLU A 977 7.10 -9.92 -14.72
CA GLU A 977 5.74 -10.19 -15.18
C GLU A 977 4.90 -8.89 -15.13
N HIS A 978 4.23 -8.50 -16.21
CA HIS A 978 3.46 -7.24 -16.20
C HIS A 978 2.13 -7.30 -16.96
N ALA A 979 1.99 -8.24 -17.89
CA ALA A 979 0.79 -8.48 -18.65
C ALA A 979 -0.40 -8.80 -17.74
N ARG A 980 -1.60 -8.35 -18.16
CA ARG A 980 -2.86 -8.78 -17.55
C ARG A 980 -3.73 -9.47 -18.57
N ILE A 981 -4.22 -10.64 -18.18
CA ILE A 981 -5.10 -11.50 -18.97
C ILE A 981 -6.28 -11.88 -18.09
N TYR A 982 -7.49 -11.86 -18.64
CA TYR A 982 -8.70 -12.32 -17.97
C TYR A 982 -9.39 -13.32 -18.88
N ALA A 983 -9.63 -14.54 -18.40
CA ALA A 983 -10.25 -15.61 -19.17
C ALA A 983 -11.40 -16.25 -18.37
N PHE A 984 -12.55 -16.39 -19.02
CA PHE A 984 -13.79 -16.93 -18.46
C PHE A 984 -14.33 -18.02 -19.39
N GLU A 985 -14.67 -19.20 -18.85
CA GLU A 985 -15.07 -20.38 -19.63
C GLU A 985 -16.44 -20.22 -20.32
N ASN A 986 -17.34 -19.45 -19.72
CA ASN A 986 -18.62 -19.04 -20.28
C ASN A 986 -19.47 -20.21 -20.81
N GLY A 987 -19.52 -21.32 -20.07
CA GLY A 987 -20.36 -22.45 -20.44
C GLY A 987 -19.90 -23.20 -21.70
N GLY A 988 -18.60 -23.11 -22.04
CA GLY A 988 -17.94 -23.80 -23.15
C GLY A 988 -17.57 -22.94 -24.36
N ASP A 989 -17.78 -21.61 -24.30
CA ASP A 989 -17.35 -20.65 -25.32
C ASP A 989 -16.47 -19.57 -24.68
N PRO A 990 -15.17 -19.86 -24.49
CA PRO A 990 -14.32 -19.06 -23.61
C PRO A 990 -14.07 -17.66 -24.15
N GLU A 991 -14.16 -16.68 -23.24
CA GLU A 991 -13.93 -15.26 -23.49
C GLU A 991 -12.59 -14.83 -22.87
N TYR A 992 -11.77 -14.11 -23.64
CA TYR A 992 -10.47 -13.60 -23.22
C TYR A 992 -10.41 -12.09 -23.33
N TYR A 993 -9.72 -11.46 -22.38
CA TYR A 993 -9.49 -10.02 -22.34
C TYR A 993 -8.04 -9.72 -21.99
N ILE A 994 -7.51 -8.63 -22.53
CA ILE A 994 -6.25 -8.02 -22.07
C ILE A 994 -6.50 -6.56 -21.69
N GLY A 995 -5.69 -6.00 -20.79
CA GLY A 995 -5.85 -4.60 -20.43
C GLY A 995 -4.84 -4.07 -19.44
N SER A 996 -5.01 -2.80 -19.08
CA SER A 996 -4.08 -2.07 -18.21
C SER A 996 -4.38 -2.21 -16.71
N ALA A 997 -5.59 -2.65 -16.37
CA ALA A 997 -6.06 -2.72 -14.99
C ALA A 997 -5.46 -3.91 -14.23
N ASP A 998 -5.33 -3.75 -12.91
CA ASP A 998 -5.27 -4.86 -11.96
C ASP A 998 -6.61 -4.89 -11.20
N TRP A 999 -6.93 -5.99 -10.52
CA TRP A 999 -8.10 -6.05 -9.64
C TRP A 999 -7.82 -5.40 -8.28
N ARG A 1000 -7.62 -4.07 -8.30
CA ARG A 1000 -7.40 -3.24 -7.12
C ARG A 1000 -8.42 -2.09 -7.06
N PRO A 1001 -8.76 -1.58 -5.86
CA PRO A 1001 -9.74 -0.51 -5.71
C PRO A 1001 -9.43 0.72 -6.57
N ARG A 1002 -8.15 1.12 -6.62
CA ARG A 1002 -7.71 2.29 -7.40
C ARG A 1002 -7.82 2.09 -8.91
N ASN A 1003 -7.55 0.89 -9.42
CA ASN A 1003 -7.60 0.61 -10.86
C ASN A 1003 -9.06 0.52 -11.33
N LEU A 1004 -9.93 -0.09 -10.53
CA LEU A 1004 -11.33 -0.30 -10.90
C LEU A 1004 -12.22 0.95 -10.76
N ARG A 1005 -11.85 1.89 -9.86
CA ARG A 1005 -12.71 3.05 -9.50
C ARG A 1005 -12.04 4.42 -9.56
N ARG A 1006 -10.70 4.51 -9.52
CA ARG A 1006 -9.97 5.80 -9.35
C ARG A 1006 -8.96 6.08 -10.46
N ARG A 1007 -8.98 5.30 -11.54
CA ARG A 1007 -8.11 5.46 -12.70
C ARG A 1007 -8.90 5.27 -13.98
N VAL A 1008 -8.39 5.87 -15.05
CA VAL A 1008 -8.81 5.51 -16.41
C VAL A 1008 -7.98 4.31 -16.83
N GLU A 1009 -8.65 3.16 -16.94
CA GLU A 1009 -8.08 1.88 -17.37
C GLU A 1009 -8.96 1.29 -18.48
N VAL A 1010 -8.36 0.49 -19.36
CA VAL A 1010 -9.07 -0.18 -20.46
C VAL A 1010 -8.73 -1.66 -20.45
N ALA A 1011 -9.75 -2.50 -20.64
CA ALA A 1011 -9.60 -3.89 -21.05
C ALA A 1011 -10.43 -4.16 -22.31
N ALA A 1012 -9.83 -4.87 -23.26
CA ALA A 1012 -10.42 -5.18 -24.56
C ALA A 1012 -10.64 -6.69 -24.70
N PRO A 1013 -11.78 -7.11 -25.28
CA PRO A 1013 -12.00 -8.51 -25.62
C PRO A 1013 -11.10 -8.92 -26.78
N ILE A 1014 -10.59 -10.15 -26.74
CA ILE A 1014 -9.84 -10.75 -27.84
C ILE A 1014 -10.79 -11.58 -28.70
N LEU A 1015 -11.13 -11.06 -29.87
CA LEU A 1015 -12.13 -11.67 -30.74
C LEU A 1015 -11.54 -12.76 -31.64
N ALA A 1016 -10.35 -12.53 -32.19
CA ALA A 1016 -9.69 -13.44 -33.13
C ALA A 1016 -9.29 -14.79 -32.48
N PRO A 1017 -9.67 -15.94 -33.06
CA PRO A 1017 -9.36 -17.27 -32.50
C PRO A 1017 -7.87 -17.54 -32.29
N GLU A 1018 -7.00 -17.15 -33.22
CA GLU A 1018 -5.54 -17.31 -33.11
C GLU A 1018 -4.98 -16.55 -31.90
N CYS A 1019 -5.49 -15.34 -31.64
CA CYS A 1019 -5.09 -14.53 -30.50
C CYS A 1019 -5.60 -15.14 -29.18
N ARG A 1020 -6.82 -15.71 -29.16
CA ARG A 1020 -7.35 -16.42 -27.98
C ARG A 1020 -6.52 -17.66 -27.64
N GLN A 1021 -6.18 -18.48 -28.64
CA GLN A 1021 -5.33 -19.66 -28.46
C GLN A 1021 -3.95 -19.27 -27.92
N ARG A 1022 -3.38 -18.16 -28.39
CA ARG A 1022 -2.11 -17.65 -27.86
C ARG A 1022 -2.20 -17.24 -26.39
N LEU A 1023 -3.27 -16.57 -25.97
CA LEU A 1023 -3.49 -16.23 -24.56
C LEU A 1023 -3.72 -17.47 -23.69
N ASP A 1024 -4.44 -18.45 -24.23
CA ASP A 1024 -4.66 -19.74 -23.57
C ASP A 1024 -3.34 -20.48 -23.31
N HIS A 1025 -2.46 -20.52 -24.32
CA HIS A 1025 -1.12 -21.07 -24.22
C HIS A 1025 -0.29 -20.37 -23.14
N ILE A 1026 -0.27 -19.03 -23.16
CA ILE A 1026 0.47 -18.24 -22.15
C ILE A 1026 -0.01 -18.57 -20.74
N LEU A 1027 -1.33 -18.53 -20.50
CA LEU A 1027 -1.90 -18.85 -19.20
C LEU A 1027 -1.58 -20.28 -18.76
N THR A 1028 -1.62 -21.24 -19.69
CA THR A 1028 -1.38 -22.66 -19.38
C THR A 1028 0.08 -22.88 -18.99
N VAL A 1029 1.02 -22.43 -19.81
CA VAL A 1029 2.47 -22.55 -19.54
C VAL A 1029 2.84 -21.90 -18.20
N GLU A 1030 2.26 -20.76 -17.89
CA GLU A 1030 2.51 -20.04 -16.63
C GLU A 1030 1.87 -20.71 -15.41
N LEU A 1031 0.65 -21.23 -15.51
CA LEU A 1031 -0.02 -21.94 -14.41
C LEU A 1031 0.62 -23.30 -14.10
N GLU A 1032 1.24 -23.90 -15.11
CA GLU A 1032 1.96 -25.17 -15.03
C GLU A 1032 3.46 -24.98 -14.78
N ASP A 1033 3.93 -23.73 -14.59
CA ASP A 1033 5.33 -23.43 -14.33
C ASP A 1033 5.81 -24.15 -13.04
N PRO A 1034 6.72 -25.12 -13.16
CA PRO A 1034 7.24 -25.89 -12.02
C PRO A 1034 8.12 -25.06 -11.08
N THR A 1035 8.56 -23.87 -11.52
CA THR A 1035 9.36 -22.94 -10.73
C THR A 1035 8.52 -21.88 -10.02
N ALA A 1036 7.22 -21.80 -10.29
CA ALA A 1036 6.33 -20.82 -9.70
C ALA A 1036 6.15 -21.01 -8.18
N TRP A 1037 5.95 -19.90 -7.49
CA TRP A 1037 5.60 -19.89 -6.07
C TRP A 1037 4.09 -19.97 -5.90
N GLU A 1038 3.60 -20.88 -5.06
CA GLU A 1038 2.20 -21.00 -4.73
C GLU A 1038 1.88 -20.29 -3.41
N LEU A 1039 0.87 -19.41 -3.42
CA LEU A 1039 0.36 -18.73 -2.23
C LEU A 1039 -0.45 -19.70 -1.37
N LYS A 1040 -0.14 -19.75 -0.08
CA LYS A 1040 -0.85 -20.57 0.90
C LYS A 1040 -1.86 -19.74 1.69
N SER A 1041 -2.78 -20.42 2.38
CA SER A 1041 -3.88 -19.77 3.10
C SER A 1041 -3.41 -18.84 4.24
N ASP A 1042 -2.17 -18.99 4.70
CA ASP A 1042 -1.55 -18.17 5.75
C ASP A 1042 -0.86 -16.91 5.21
N GLY A 1043 -0.83 -16.72 3.89
CA GLY A 1043 -0.16 -15.62 3.21
C GLY A 1043 1.29 -15.89 2.78
N SER A 1044 1.88 -17.00 3.22
CA SER A 1044 3.22 -17.41 2.79
C SER A 1044 3.23 -18.00 1.39
N TYR A 1045 4.40 -17.99 0.75
CA TYR A 1045 4.62 -18.57 -0.56
C TYR A 1045 5.58 -19.75 -0.47
N GLU A 1046 5.25 -20.84 -1.18
CA GLU A 1046 6.10 -22.02 -1.26
C GLU A 1046 6.46 -22.33 -2.70
N ARG A 1047 7.72 -22.71 -2.94
CA ARG A 1047 8.19 -23.28 -4.19
C ARG A 1047 8.34 -24.78 -3.98
N PHE A 1048 7.72 -25.61 -4.82
CA PHE A 1048 7.94 -27.05 -4.73
C PHE A 1048 9.34 -27.39 -5.25
N PRO A 1049 10.11 -28.22 -4.53
CA PRO A 1049 11.42 -28.62 -5.01
C PRO A 1049 11.28 -29.45 -6.30
N PRO A 1050 12.15 -29.23 -7.30
CA PRO A 1050 12.26 -30.09 -8.48
C PRO A 1050 12.40 -31.57 -8.10
N PRO A 1051 11.75 -32.51 -8.80
CA PRO A 1051 12.18 -33.90 -8.79
C PRO A 1051 13.64 -33.98 -9.26
N THR A 1052 14.50 -34.66 -8.50
CA THR A 1052 15.92 -34.84 -8.84
C THR A 1052 16.09 -35.51 -10.21
N GLY A 1053 16.89 -34.91 -11.09
CA GLY A 1053 17.25 -35.47 -12.40
C GLY A 1053 16.35 -35.05 -13.57
N VAL A 1054 15.40 -34.14 -13.36
CA VAL A 1054 14.58 -33.54 -14.43
C VAL A 1054 15.10 -32.13 -14.73
N ASP A 1055 15.37 -31.84 -16.00
CA ASP A 1055 15.65 -30.48 -16.44
C ASP A 1055 14.36 -29.65 -16.37
N ILE A 1056 14.29 -28.74 -15.40
CA ILE A 1056 13.09 -27.95 -15.14
C ILE A 1056 13.24 -26.60 -15.84
N LYS A 1057 12.29 -26.31 -16.73
CA LYS A 1057 12.19 -25.02 -17.40
C LYS A 1057 11.09 -24.18 -16.79
N SER A 1058 11.41 -22.93 -16.48
CA SER A 1058 10.44 -21.90 -16.15
C SER A 1058 9.61 -21.52 -17.38
N ALA A 1059 8.45 -20.90 -17.16
CA ALA A 1059 7.60 -20.41 -18.25
C ALA A 1059 8.36 -19.43 -19.17
N GLN A 1060 9.20 -18.58 -18.59
CA GLN A 1060 9.99 -17.61 -19.35
C GLN A 1060 11.02 -18.28 -20.27
N GLU A 1061 11.64 -19.38 -19.82
CA GLU A 1061 12.57 -20.17 -20.64
C GLU A 1061 11.84 -20.90 -21.77
N VAL A 1062 10.64 -21.45 -21.50
CA VAL A 1062 9.80 -22.06 -22.53
C VAL A 1062 9.50 -21.06 -23.65
N PHE A 1063 9.07 -19.84 -23.31
CA PHE A 1063 8.79 -18.80 -24.30
C PHE A 1063 10.06 -18.35 -25.04
N LEU A 1064 11.22 -18.26 -24.39
CA LEU A 1064 12.49 -17.95 -25.05
C LEU A 1064 12.88 -19.03 -26.07
N GLU A 1065 12.71 -20.30 -25.74
CA GLU A 1065 12.99 -21.41 -26.66
C GLU A 1065 12.06 -21.43 -27.87
N GLU A 1066 10.79 -21.06 -27.68
CA GLU A 1066 9.83 -20.91 -28.78
C GLU A 1066 10.28 -19.79 -29.75
N VAL A 1067 10.76 -18.66 -29.22
CA VAL A 1067 11.34 -17.58 -30.03
C VAL A 1067 12.55 -18.06 -30.81
N MET A 1068 13.50 -18.74 -30.16
CA MET A 1068 14.72 -19.26 -30.80
C MET A 1068 14.40 -20.27 -31.92
N ARG A 1069 13.45 -21.19 -31.69
CA ARG A 1069 13.00 -22.16 -32.71
C ARG A 1069 12.37 -21.47 -33.91
N HIS A 1070 11.56 -20.44 -33.69
CA HIS A 1070 10.93 -19.68 -34.76
C HIS A 1070 11.97 -18.92 -35.62
N THR A 1071 12.98 -18.31 -34.99
CA THR A 1071 14.06 -17.61 -35.71
C THR A 1071 14.90 -18.58 -36.53
N ALA A 1072 15.23 -19.76 -35.98
CA ALA A 1072 15.97 -20.79 -36.70
C ALA A 1072 15.22 -21.31 -37.93
N SER A 1073 13.89 -21.53 -37.83
CA SER A 1073 13.07 -21.95 -38.97
C SER A 1073 13.07 -20.91 -40.10
N ARG A 1074 12.93 -19.62 -39.78
CA ARG A 1074 12.97 -18.52 -40.77
C ARG A 1074 14.34 -18.29 -41.40
N ALA A 1075 15.43 -18.64 -40.72
CA ALA A 1075 16.78 -18.54 -41.29
C ALA A 1075 17.09 -19.71 -42.25
N ALA A 1076 16.35 -20.82 -42.14
CA ALA A 1076 16.49 -22.00 -42.99
C ALA A 1076 15.59 -21.95 -44.25
N GLU A 1077 14.52 -21.14 -44.22
CA GLU A 1077 13.67 -20.76 -45.36
C GLU A 1077 14.29 -19.61 -46.15
#